data_AF-A0A7C5PUV0-F1
#
_entry.id   AF-A0A7C5PUV0-F1
#
_cell.length_a   1.000
_cell.length_b   1.000
_cell.length_c   1.000
_cell.angle_alpha   90.00
_cell.angle_beta   90.00
_cell.angle_gamma   90.00
#
_symmetry.space_group_name_H-M   'P 1'
#
loop_
_entity.id
_entity.type
_entity.pdbx_description
1 polymer ?
#
loop_
_entity_poly.entity_id
_entity_poly.type
_entity_poly.pdbx_seq_one_letter_code
_entity_poly.pdbx_strand_id
1 'polypeptide(L)'
;MTEEGRPQDEESCFHCGLPVPPDAHYPVEIDGRVHNLCCRGCQAVAQAIVDGGLTSFYRHREAPSGRPEELIPEQLAQMELYDQPELQAGFVQVDEQHRKQASLILEGITCAACVWLNERHVRALPGVIDFQVNYSTHRAHVTWDDSRLHLSDILKAIASIGYIAHPFDPGRQEQVQQREKSSALRRLFVAGLGAMQVMMLAVAMYAGDAYGMQEDIRQFMRWVSLLITLPVVFYSASGFFVTAWRDLRRRQLGMEVPVSLAIGAAFAASVWHTLQGRGEIYYDSVTMFTFFLLASRYLEMTARHRAGQAAEALVKLLPATATRVTEEGLEAVPVSRLRPGDVVLVRPGETVPADGEVIEGESSVDESLLTGESLPWHRGPGDKVIGGSLNVESPLQVRITSVGEQTLISGIVRLLDRAQAEKPRIARLADRVAGWFVAAQLGIAALVATGWYLAAPERAFEITLAVLVVTCPCALSLATPAAVTAAIGSLTRRGLLVTRGHVLETLAVADQVVFDKTGTLTRGLLSLAGVHLLGTTDRQRVLDIAASLARDSEHPVARVLALHGGAPLPVEALRSRPGQGMEGVVEGVRYRLGNAAFVAGLAGGEAPQPEGLRGTPVWLGGEQGWLACFELHDRLRDDAAEAVARLQALGMRVHIFSGDAPGAVAAVAEALGIADWAARLRPEEKLQRVRELQSRGHRVIMVGDGVNDAPVLAGADVSVAMGQG
;
A
#
# COMPACT_ATOMS: atom_id res chain seq x y z
N MET A 1 -65.24 -25.30 6.19
CA MET A 1 -64.02 -24.86 5.49
C MET A 1 -62.89 -24.97 6.49
N THR A 2 -62.18 -26.09 6.38
CA THR A 2 -61.13 -26.56 7.27
C THR A 2 -59.87 -25.73 7.09
N GLU A 3 -59.22 -25.43 8.21
CA GLU A 3 -57.85 -24.94 8.30
C GLU A 3 -56.90 -25.91 7.59
N GLU A 4 -56.39 -25.53 6.42
CA GLU A 4 -55.29 -26.23 5.76
C GLU A 4 -54.12 -25.26 5.61
N GLY A 5 -53.01 -25.59 6.28
CA GLY A 5 -51.67 -25.14 5.86
C GLY A 5 -50.91 -24.16 6.75
N ARG A 6 -51.03 -24.18 8.09
CA ARG A 6 -49.96 -23.62 8.93
C ARG A 6 -48.80 -24.64 9.00
N PRO A 7 -47.61 -24.35 8.46
CA PRO A 7 -46.44 -25.20 8.70
C PRO A 7 -46.14 -25.19 10.20
N GLN A 8 -45.95 -26.39 10.75
CA GLN A 8 -46.11 -26.69 12.17
C GLN A 8 -44.84 -26.48 13.03
N ASP A 9 -43.80 -25.82 12.54
CA ASP A 9 -42.52 -25.72 13.28
C ASP A 9 -41.76 -24.42 12.97
N GLU A 10 -42.20 -23.29 13.52
CA GLU A 10 -41.32 -22.12 13.67
C GLU A 10 -41.83 -21.21 14.80
N GLU A 11 -41.86 -21.75 16.02
CA GLU A 11 -42.03 -20.92 17.23
C GLU A 11 -40.91 -19.87 17.36
N SER A 12 -39.80 -20.05 16.66
CA SER A 12 -38.65 -19.14 16.63
C SER A 12 -38.35 -18.66 15.21
N CYS A 13 -37.93 -17.41 15.10
CA CYS A 13 -37.57 -16.73 13.87
C CYS A 13 -36.43 -17.49 13.21
N PHE A 14 -36.64 -17.87 11.95
CA PHE A 14 -35.63 -18.59 11.21
C PHE A 14 -34.31 -17.81 11.06
N HIS A 15 -34.25 -16.48 11.18
CA HIS A 15 -32.99 -15.73 11.06
C HIS A 15 -32.25 -15.56 12.40
N CYS A 16 -32.93 -15.09 13.44
CA CYS A 16 -32.33 -14.69 14.72
C CYS A 16 -32.72 -15.59 15.91
N GLY A 17 -33.58 -16.60 15.72
CA GLY A 17 -33.92 -17.59 16.75
C GLY A 17 -34.86 -17.11 17.87
N LEU A 18 -35.36 -15.86 17.81
CA LEU A 18 -36.33 -15.31 18.77
C LEU A 18 -37.77 -15.72 18.47
N PRO A 19 -38.68 -15.76 19.45
CA PRO A 19 -40.06 -16.16 19.20
C PRO A 19 -40.75 -15.29 18.14
N VAL A 20 -41.45 -15.92 17.20
CA VAL A 20 -42.24 -15.20 16.18
C VAL A 20 -43.54 -14.70 16.82
N PRO A 21 -43.83 -13.38 16.83
CA PRO A 21 -45.09 -12.87 17.38
C PRO A 21 -46.30 -13.49 16.67
N PRO A 22 -47.43 -13.73 17.36
CA PRO A 22 -48.60 -14.42 16.80
C PRO A 22 -49.17 -13.76 15.53
N ASP A 23 -49.01 -12.44 15.41
CA ASP A 23 -49.52 -11.62 14.31
C ASP A 23 -48.43 -11.20 13.30
N ALA A 24 -47.20 -11.72 13.43
CA ALA A 24 -46.08 -11.38 12.55
C ALA A 24 -46.04 -12.30 11.32
N HIS A 25 -46.25 -11.72 10.15
CA HIS A 25 -46.16 -12.41 8.85
C HIS A 25 -45.07 -11.77 7.99
N TYR A 26 -43.86 -12.34 8.05
CA TYR A 26 -42.68 -11.89 7.33
C TYR A 26 -41.99 -13.07 6.64
N PRO A 27 -42.56 -13.61 5.55
CA PRO A 27 -42.04 -14.79 4.89
C PRO A 27 -40.80 -14.50 4.05
N VAL A 28 -39.84 -15.43 4.05
CA VAL A 28 -38.71 -15.49 3.11
C VAL A 28 -38.52 -16.93 2.64
N GLU A 29 -38.29 -17.12 1.35
CA GLU A 29 -37.99 -18.43 0.77
C GLU A 29 -36.49 -18.72 0.86
N ILE A 30 -36.10 -19.77 1.58
CA ILE A 30 -34.70 -20.18 1.78
C ILE A 30 -34.60 -21.67 1.46
N ASP A 31 -33.73 -22.03 0.51
CA ASP A 31 -33.53 -23.42 0.04
C ASP A 31 -34.85 -24.15 -0.33
N GLY A 32 -35.80 -23.43 -0.93
CA GLY A 32 -37.08 -23.98 -1.41
C GLY A 32 -38.14 -24.21 -0.33
N ARG A 33 -37.93 -23.69 0.89
CA ARG A 33 -38.92 -23.66 1.98
C ARG A 33 -39.20 -22.22 2.39
N VAL A 34 -40.47 -21.91 2.65
CA VAL A 34 -40.89 -20.59 3.17
C VAL A 34 -40.76 -20.59 4.68
N HIS A 35 -39.91 -19.72 5.19
CA HIS A 35 -39.64 -19.52 6.61
C HIS A 35 -40.27 -18.21 7.09
N ASN A 36 -40.85 -18.21 8.29
CA ASN A 36 -41.44 -17.00 8.88
C ASN A 36 -40.47 -16.33 9.85
N LEU A 37 -40.42 -15.00 9.85
CA LEU A 37 -39.44 -14.22 10.59
C LEU A 37 -40.14 -13.33 11.63
N CYS A 38 -39.42 -12.92 12.67
CA CYS A 38 -40.03 -12.15 13.77
C CYS A 38 -40.32 -10.68 13.43
N CYS A 39 -39.64 -10.09 12.42
CA CYS A 39 -39.79 -8.68 12.05
C CYS A 39 -39.39 -8.41 10.59
N ARG A 40 -39.78 -7.25 10.04
CA ARG A 40 -39.36 -6.78 8.69
C ARG A 40 -37.84 -6.68 8.53
N GLY A 41 -37.11 -6.38 9.61
CA GLY A 41 -35.64 -6.34 9.59
C GLY A 41 -35.03 -7.71 9.32
N CYS A 42 -35.50 -8.75 10.04
CA CYS A 42 -35.08 -10.13 9.77
C CYS A 42 -35.44 -10.56 8.35
N GLN A 43 -36.60 -10.13 7.84
CA GLN A 43 -37.03 -10.37 6.46
C GLN A 43 -36.09 -9.75 5.43
N ALA A 44 -35.77 -8.46 5.59
CA ALA A 44 -34.90 -7.75 4.67
C ALA A 44 -33.48 -8.34 4.63
N VAL A 45 -32.92 -8.69 5.79
CA VAL A 45 -31.59 -9.31 5.87
C VAL A 45 -31.61 -10.73 5.30
N ALA A 46 -32.61 -11.53 5.64
CA ALA A 46 -32.73 -12.87 5.10
C ALA A 46 -32.93 -12.88 3.59
N GLN A 47 -33.77 -11.98 3.08
CA GLN A 47 -33.96 -11.81 1.64
C GLN A 47 -32.67 -11.34 0.96
N ALA A 48 -31.94 -10.37 1.53
CA ALA A 48 -30.66 -9.91 0.97
C ALA A 48 -29.59 -11.01 0.92
N ILE A 49 -29.54 -11.89 1.93
CA ILE A 49 -28.64 -13.05 1.95
C ILE A 49 -29.04 -14.07 0.85
N VAL A 50 -30.33 -14.30 0.65
CA VAL A 50 -30.85 -15.18 -0.40
C VAL A 50 -30.57 -14.60 -1.79
N ASP A 51 -30.93 -13.33 -2.01
CA ASP A 51 -30.77 -12.61 -3.27
C ASP A 51 -29.27 -12.46 -3.64
N GLY A 52 -28.40 -12.37 -2.64
CA GLY A 52 -26.94 -12.39 -2.81
C GLY A 52 -26.35 -13.76 -3.18
N GLY A 53 -27.18 -14.79 -3.34
CA GLY A 53 -26.76 -16.17 -3.63
C GLY A 53 -26.03 -16.85 -2.47
N LEU A 54 -26.21 -16.35 -1.25
CA LEU A 54 -25.55 -16.84 -0.03
C LEU A 54 -26.48 -17.72 0.82
N THR A 55 -27.43 -18.40 0.21
CA THR A 55 -28.39 -19.32 0.86
C THR A 55 -27.68 -20.38 1.72
N SER A 56 -26.44 -20.74 1.36
CA SER A 56 -25.58 -21.62 2.16
C SER A 56 -25.28 -21.10 3.58
N PHE A 57 -25.39 -19.80 3.84
CA PHE A 57 -25.24 -19.20 5.17
C PHE A 57 -26.17 -19.87 6.20
N TYR A 58 -27.45 -20.06 5.85
CA TYR A 58 -28.44 -20.70 6.72
C TYR A 58 -28.18 -22.18 6.96
N ARG A 59 -27.54 -22.86 6.00
CA ARG A 59 -27.14 -24.27 6.12
C ARG A 59 -25.96 -24.52 7.05
N HIS A 60 -25.08 -23.53 7.25
CA HIS A 60 -23.79 -23.73 7.93
C HIS A 60 -23.61 -22.88 9.20
N ARG A 61 -24.65 -22.16 9.63
CA ARG A 61 -24.61 -21.39 10.88
C ARG A 61 -24.66 -22.32 12.09
N GLU A 62 -23.81 -22.06 13.09
CA GLU A 62 -23.77 -22.80 14.36
C GLU A 62 -24.76 -22.26 15.40
N ALA A 63 -25.16 -21.00 15.26
CA ALA A 63 -26.12 -20.32 16.12
C ALA A 63 -26.98 -19.36 15.27
N PRO A 64 -28.16 -18.93 15.77
CA PRO A 64 -28.92 -17.85 15.14
C PRO A 64 -28.07 -16.57 15.06
N SER A 65 -28.33 -15.73 14.06
CA SER A 65 -27.64 -14.45 13.95
C SER A 65 -27.95 -13.61 15.18
N GLY A 66 -26.92 -13.26 15.97
CA GLY A 66 -27.02 -12.30 17.05
C GLY A 66 -27.54 -10.97 16.51
N ARG A 67 -28.36 -10.27 17.30
CA ARG A 67 -28.88 -8.95 16.93
C ARG A 67 -27.72 -8.00 16.59
N PRO A 68 -27.83 -7.18 15.53
CA PRO A 68 -27.08 -5.91 15.43
C PRO A 68 -27.31 -5.00 16.66
N GLU A 69 -28.42 -5.21 17.37
CA GLU A 69 -28.80 -4.53 18.63
C GLU A 69 -28.06 -5.06 19.88
N GLU A 70 -27.12 -6.02 19.76
CA GLU A 70 -26.10 -6.21 20.80
C GLU A 70 -24.97 -5.18 20.69
N LEU A 71 -25.03 -4.26 19.71
CA LEU A 71 -24.42 -2.96 19.90
C LEU A 71 -25.29 -2.21 20.90
N ILE A 72 -24.74 -1.89 22.06
CA ILE A 72 -25.39 -1.03 23.06
C ILE A 72 -25.84 0.24 22.31
N PRO A 73 -27.03 0.82 22.56
CA PRO A 73 -27.46 2.08 21.92
C PRO A 73 -26.38 3.18 21.98
N GLU A 74 -25.55 3.15 23.02
CA GLU A 74 -24.36 3.98 23.19
C GLU A 74 -23.26 3.73 22.15
N GLN A 75 -23.00 2.48 21.74
CA GLN A 75 -22.04 2.12 20.68
C GLN A 75 -22.55 2.51 19.28
N LEU A 76 -23.85 2.35 19.01
CA LEU A 76 -24.46 2.84 17.76
C LEU A 76 -24.47 4.37 17.68
N ALA A 77 -24.83 5.04 18.78
CA ALA A 77 -24.73 6.48 18.89
C ALA A 77 -23.28 6.96 18.74
N GLN A 78 -22.31 6.25 19.31
CA GLN A 78 -20.88 6.51 19.12
C GLN A 78 -20.44 6.34 17.66
N MET A 79 -21.03 5.41 16.90
CA MET A 79 -20.74 5.26 15.48
C MET A 79 -21.31 6.40 14.63
N GLU A 80 -22.50 6.90 14.97
CA GLU A 80 -23.12 8.06 14.31
C GLU A 80 -22.36 9.37 14.57
N LEU A 81 -21.63 9.46 15.69
CA LEU A 81 -20.69 10.58 15.91
C LEU A 81 -19.62 10.64 14.81
N TYR A 82 -19.22 9.52 14.21
CA TYR A 82 -18.25 9.51 13.12
C TYR A 82 -18.80 10.08 11.80
N ASP A 83 -20.09 10.41 11.72
CA ASP A 83 -20.65 11.15 10.58
C ASP A 83 -20.51 12.67 10.75
N GLN A 84 -20.12 13.15 11.93
CA GLN A 84 -19.92 14.58 12.19
C GLN A 84 -18.70 15.11 11.42
N PRO A 85 -18.83 16.24 10.69
CA PRO A 85 -17.72 16.82 9.92
C PRO A 85 -16.47 17.11 10.75
N GLU A 86 -16.63 17.51 12.02
CA GLU A 86 -15.53 17.86 12.91
C GLU A 86 -14.69 16.64 13.28
N LEU A 87 -15.32 15.48 13.44
CA LEU A 87 -14.62 14.21 13.70
C LEU A 87 -13.99 13.68 12.42
N GLN A 88 -14.71 13.73 11.30
CA GLN A 88 -14.22 13.28 10.00
C GLN A 88 -13.02 14.09 9.49
N ALA A 89 -12.94 15.40 9.80
CA ALA A 89 -11.85 16.27 9.37
C ALA A 89 -10.46 15.75 9.76
N GLY A 90 -10.36 14.92 10.82
CA GLY A 90 -9.10 14.34 11.28
C GLY A 90 -8.63 13.10 10.51
N PHE A 91 -9.52 12.36 9.84
CA PHE A 91 -9.21 11.03 9.28
C PHE A 91 -9.92 10.66 7.97
N VAL A 92 -10.75 11.56 7.43
CA VAL A 92 -11.47 11.38 6.17
C VAL A 92 -11.00 12.43 5.16
N GLN A 93 -10.56 11.98 3.99
CA GLN A 93 -10.27 12.84 2.85
C GLN A 93 -11.49 13.01 1.97
N VAL A 94 -11.64 14.18 1.35
CA VAL A 94 -12.68 14.44 0.34
C VAL A 94 -11.98 14.69 -1.00
N ASP A 95 -12.35 13.93 -2.02
CA ASP A 95 -11.92 14.10 -3.41
C ASP A 95 -12.81 15.12 -4.14
N GLU A 96 -12.33 15.68 -5.26
CA GLU A 96 -12.99 16.69 -6.10
C GLU A 96 -14.40 16.27 -6.58
N GLN A 97 -14.68 14.96 -6.58
CA GLN A 97 -15.95 14.35 -6.96
C GLN A 97 -16.88 14.01 -5.78
N HIS A 98 -16.71 14.66 -4.62
CA HIS A 98 -17.49 14.41 -3.38
C HIS A 98 -17.34 12.97 -2.84
N ARG A 99 -16.25 12.29 -3.23
CA ARG A 99 -15.93 10.95 -2.71
C ARG A 99 -15.15 11.11 -1.42
N LYS A 100 -15.55 10.39 -0.38
CA LYS A 100 -14.83 10.35 0.89
C LYS A 100 -13.95 9.11 0.96
N GLN A 101 -12.76 9.27 1.54
CA GLN A 101 -11.82 8.18 1.77
C GLN A 101 -11.40 8.15 3.22
N ALA A 102 -11.39 6.96 3.82
CA ALA A 102 -10.95 6.78 5.20
C ALA A 102 -10.12 5.52 5.37
N SER A 103 -9.24 5.57 6.37
CA SER A 103 -8.50 4.43 6.87
C SER A 103 -9.17 3.92 8.15
N LEU A 104 -9.43 2.61 8.21
CA LEU A 104 -10.04 1.93 9.35
C LEU A 104 -9.11 0.85 9.90
N ILE A 105 -9.21 0.54 11.18
CA ILE A 105 -8.61 -0.64 11.82
C ILE A 105 -9.72 -1.65 12.04
N LEU A 106 -9.53 -2.89 11.57
CA LEU A 106 -10.45 -4.00 11.83
C LEU A 106 -9.92 -4.92 12.91
N GLU A 107 -10.76 -5.18 13.91
CA GLU A 107 -10.51 -6.18 14.94
C GLU A 107 -11.25 -7.50 14.64
N GLY A 108 -10.72 -8.61 15.12
CA GLY A 108 -11.31 -9.95 14.94
C GLY A 108 -10.93 -10.66 13.63
N ILE A 109 -10.12 -10.03 12.77
CA ILE A 109 -9.57 -10.70 11.57
C ILE A 109 -8.54 -11.75 12.00
N THR A 110 -8.81 -13.01 11.66
CA THR A 110 -7.92 -14.14 12.01
C THR A 110 -7.41 -14.91 10.80
N CYS A 111 -7.95 -14.66 9.60
CA CYS A 111 -7.51 -15.33 8.37
C CYS A 111 -7.81 -14.48 7.12
N ALA A 112 -7.19 -14.85 5.99
CA ALA A 112 -7.46 -14.26 4.68
C ALA A 112 -8.94 -14.39 4.26
N ALA A 113 -9.65 -15.38 4.79
CA ALA A 113 -11.05 -15.62 4.51
C ALA A 113 -11.99 -14.67 5.28
N CYS A 114 -11.52 -14.05 6.38
CA CYS A 114 -12.18 -12.93 7.06
C CYS A 114 -12.03 -11.65 6.25
N VAL A 115 -10.83 -11.41 5.70
CA VAL A 115 -10.54 -10.29 4.79
C VAL A 115 -11.45 -10.33 3.57
N TRP A 116 -11.50 -11.46 2.87
CA TRP A 116 -12.36 -11.63 1.69
C TRP A 116 -13.85 -11.40 2.00
N LEU A 117 -14.33 -11.86 3.16
CA LEU A 117 -15.72 -11.68 3.58
C LEU A 117 -16.04 -10.20 3.79
N ASN A 118 -15.20 -9.48 4.54
CA ASN A 118 -15.36 -8.04 4.75
C ASN A 118 -15.31 -7.28 3.41
N GLU A 119 -14.34 -7.60 2.55
CA GLU A 119 -14.25 -6.95 1.24
C GLU A 119 -15.49 -7.17 0.38
N ARG A 120 -15.98 -8.40 0.30
CA ARG A 120 -17.17 -8.69 -0.51
C ARG A 120 -18.44 -8.08 0.08
N HIS A 121 -18.60 -8.12 1.40
CA HIS A 121 -19.77 -7.58 2.09
C HIS A 121 -19.83 -6.05 1.97
N VAL A 122 -18.73 -5.36 2.25
CA VAL A 122 -18.67 -3.89 2.21
C VAL A 122 -18.73 -3.37 0.77
N ARG A 123 -18.06 -4.01 -0.20
CA ARG A 123 -18.17 -3.62 -1.63
C ARG A 123 -19.57 -3.83 -2.21
N ALA A 124 -20.42 -4.65 -1.58
CA ALA A 124 -21.79 -4.85 -2.03
C ALA A 124 -22.73 -3.70 -1.60
N LEU A 125 -22.30 -2.83 -0.68
CA LEU A 125 -23.12 -1.70 -0.22
C LEU A 125 -23.23 -0.63 -1.33
N PRO A 126 -24.45 -0.16 -1.64
CA PRO A 126 -24.63 0.90 -2.62
C PRO A 126 -24.02 2.20 -2.10
N GLY A 127 -23.00 2.71 -2.80
CA GLY A 127 -22.24 3.90 -2.40
C GLY A 127 -20.78 3.63 -2.06
N VAL A 128 -20.39 2.37 -1.80
CA VAL A 128 -18.98 2.00 -1.69
C VAL A 128 -18.37 1.86 -3.08
N ILE A 129 -17.25 2.55 -3.31
CA ILE A 129 -16.52 2.57 -4.58
C ILE A 129 -15.36 1.57 -4.52
N ASP A 130 -14.61 1.58 -3.42
CA ASP A 130 -13.53 0.63 -3.16
C ASP A 130 -13.45 0.32 -1.66
N PHE A 131 -13.08 -0.92 -1.35
CA PHE A 131 -12.80 -1.36 0.01
C PHE A 131 -11.74 -2.45 -0.03
N GLN A 132 -10.62 -2.23 0.65
CA GLN A 132 -9.48 -3.17 0.66
C GLN A 132 -9.00 -3.36 2.09
N VAL A 133 -8.65 -4.58 2.46
CA VAL A 133 -8.14 -4.89 3.80
C VAL A 133 -6.74 -5.46 3.72
N ASN A 134 -5.80 -4.80 4.38
CA ASN A 134 -4.46 -5.34 4.58
C ASN A 134 -4.48 -6.34 5.74
N TYR A 135 -4.36 -7.63 5.41
CA TYR A 135 -4.31 -8.71 6.40
C TYR A 135 -3.14 -8.58 7.39
N SER A 136 -2.01 -8.00 6.98
CA SER A 136 -0.81 -7.91 7.81
C SER A 136 -0.87 -6.78 8.83
N THR A 137 -1.52 -5.67 8.47
CA THR A 137 -1.60 -4.46 9.31
C THR A 137 -2.97 -4.27 9.98
N HIS A 138 -3.94 -5.12 9.64
CA HIS A 138 -5.35 -5.02 10.05
C HIS A 138 -6.02 -3.70 9.64
N ARG A 139 -5.39 -2.97 8.71
CA ARG A 139 -5.89 -1.69 8.20
C ARG A 139 -6.79 -1.97 7.00
N ALA A 140 -7.93 -1.30 6.93
CA ALA A 140 -8.74 -1.21 5.73
C ALA A 140 -8.76 0.20 5.19
N HIS A 141 -8.84 0.29 3.86
CA HIS A 141 -9.11 1.52 3.17
C HIS A 141 -10.48 1.43 2.54
N VAL A 142 -11.29 2.44 2.78
CA VAL A 142 -12.63 2.57 2.22
C VAL A 142 -12.75 3.86 1.45
N THR A 143 -13.31 3.78 0.24
CA THR A 143 -13.70 4.92 -0.58
C THR A 143 -15.19 4.81 -0.84
N TRP A 144 -15.94 5.86 -0.49
CA TRP A 144 -17.39 5.86 -0.65
C TRP A 144 -17.91 7.21 -1.15
N ASP A 145 -19.10 7.20 -1.72
CA ASP A 145 -19.88 8.37 -2.09
C ASP A 145 -20.75 8.78 -0.89
N ASP A 146 -20.40 9.89 -0.25
CA ASP A 146 -21.06 10.37 0.96
C ASP A 146 -22.51 10.82 0.74
N SER A 147 -22.90 11.07 -0.51
CA SER A 147 -24.29 11.40 -0.85
C SER A 147 -25.23 10.20 -0.79
N ARG A 148 -24.68 8.97 -0.78
CA ARG A 148 -25.44 7.72 -0.85
C ARG A 148 -25.33 6.86 0.41
N LEU A 149 -24.19 6.95 1.10
CA LEU A 149 -23.86 6.10 2.23
C LEU A 149 -22.99 6.88 3.22
N HIS A 150 -23.29 6.78 4.51
CA HIS A 150 -22.46 7.42 5.54
C HIS A 150 -21.44 6.44 6.11
N LEU A 151 -20.43 6.97 6.79
CA LEU A 151 -19.38 6.14 7.37
C LEU A 151 -19.95 5.22 8.46
N SER A 152 -20.90 5.72 9.26
CA SER A 152 -21.55 4.90 10.28
C SER A 152 -22.27 3.67 9.68
N ASP A 153 -22.84 3.78 8.48
CA ASP A 153 -23.48 2.64 7.78
C ASP A 153 -22.46 1.56 7.41
N ILE A 154 -21.26 1.97 6.98
CA ILE A 154 -20.16 1.06 6.68
C ILE A 154 -19.68 0.36 7.96
N LEU A 155 -19.53 1.10 9.07
CA LEU A 155 -19.15 0.53 10.37
C LEU A 155 -20.22 -0.45 10.88
N LYS A 156 -21.50 -0.10 10.76
CA LYS A 156 -22.65 -0.96 11.08
C LYS A 156 -22.66 -2.22 10.22
N ALA A 157 -22.35 -2.11 8.93
CA ALA A 157 -22.26 -3.26 8.03
C ALA A 157 -21.12 -4.20 8.41
N ILE A 158 -19.95 -3.68 8.80
CA ILE A 158 -18.83 -4.49 9.30
C ILE A 158 -19.21 -5.18 10.64
N ALA A 159 -19.89 -4.46 11.54
CA ALA A 159 -20.42 -5.03 12.79
C ALA A 159 -21.44 -6.14 12.55
N SER A 160 -22.29 -6.01 11.54
CA SER A 160 -23.33 -7.01 11.22
C SER A 160 -22.79 -8.39 10.86
N ILE A 161 -21.54 -8.46 10.38
CA ILE A 161 -20.84 -9.72 10.07
C ILE A 161 -19.84 -10.13 11.17
N GLY A 162 -19.89 -9.48 12.34
CA GLY A 162 -19.17 -9.86 13.55
C GLY A 162 -17.75 -9.28 13.70
N TYR A 163 -17.43 -8.20 12.98
CA TYR A 163 -16.14 -7.51 13.08
C TYR A 163 -16.31 -6.11 13.66
N ILE A 164 -15.27 -5.58 14.30
CA ILE A 164 -15.30 -4.21 14.83
C ILE A 164 -14.36 -3.36 13.98
N ALA A 165 -14.86 -2.23 13.48
CA ALA A 165 -14.05 -1.25 12.76
C ALA A 165 -13.99 0.06 13.53
N HIS A 166 -12.81 0.66 13.54
CA HIS A 166 -12.54 1.98 14.12
C HIS A 166 -11.80 2.85 13.11
N PRO A 167 -11.92 4.18 13.15
CA PRO A 167 -10.98 5.06 12.47
C PRO A 167 -9.54 4.71 12.80
N PHE A 168 -8.65 4.90 11.84
CA PHE A 168 -7.24 4.62 12.00
C PHE A 168 -6.63 5.51 13.09
N ASP A 169 -6.02 4.84 14.08
CA ASP A 169 -5.22 5.45 15.15
C ASP A 169 -3.94 4.62 15.31
N PRO A 170 -2.75 5.21 15.07
CA PRO A 170 -1.47 4.52 15.25
C PRO A 170 -1.32 3.85 16.61
N GLY A 171 -1.78 4.49 17.69
CA GLY A 171 -1.67 3.95 19.05
C GLY A 171 -2.51 2.69 19.25
N ARG A 172 -3.71 2.63 18.66
CA ARG A 172 -4.59 1.45 18.73
C ARG A 172 -4.05 0.30 17.86
N GLN A 173 -3.48 0.60 16.69
CA GLN A 173 -2.86 -0.41 15.84
C GLN A 173 -1.71 -1.14 16.56
N GLU A 174 -0.85 -0.39 17.25
CA GLU A 174 0.24 -0.98 18.04
C GLU A 174 -0.28 -1.88 19.16
N GLN A 175 -1.34 -1.47 19.87
CA GLN A 175 -1.97 -2.30 20.91
C GLN A 175 -2.53 -3.62 20.36
N VAL A 176 -3.16 -3.60 19.18
CA VAL A 176 -3.68 -4.80 18.51
C VAL A 176 -2.52 -5.77 18.20
N GLN A 177 -1.43 -5.28 17.61
CA GLN A 177 -0.24 -6.09 17.31
C GLN A 177 0.41 -6.65 18.59
N GLN A 178 0.53 -5.83 19.64
CA GLN A 178 1.08 -6.27 20.93
C GLN A 178 0.22 -7.37 21.59
N ARG A 179 -1.12 -7.26 21.51
CA ARG A 179 -2.04 -8.28 22.01
C ARG A 179 -1.92 -9.60 21.24
N GLU A 180 -1.85 -9.54 19.91
CA GLU A 180 -1.65 -10.72 19.05
C GLU A 180 -0.33 -11.42 19.42
N LYS A 181 0.77 -10.67 19.47
CA LYS A 181 2.10 -11.18 19.83
C LYS A 181 2.13 -11.81 21.21
N SER A 182 1.52 -11.16 22.19
CA SER A 182 1.46 -11.66 23.58
C SER A 182 0.60 -12.93 23.69
N SER A 183 -0.48 -13.04 22.90
CA SER A 183 -1.29 -14.25 22.80
C SER A 183 -0.51 -15.41 22.19
N ALA A 184 0.18 -15.16 21.08
CA ALA A 184 1.01 -16.16 20.39
C ALA A 184 2.15 -16.67 21.30
N LEU A 185 2.84 -15.76 22.02
CA LEU A 185 3.90 -16.12 22.96
C LEU A 185 3.39 -16.99 24.12
N ARG A 186 2.22 -16.70 24.69
CA ARG A 186 1.64 -17.53 25.75
C ARG A 186 1.31 -18.94 25.27
N ARG A 187 0.72 -19.08 24.08
CA ARG A 187 0.45 -20.39 23.47
C ARG A 187 1.74 -21.15 23.15
N LEU A 188 2.74 -20.46 22.61
CA LEU A 188 4.06 -21.03 22.34
C LEU A 188 4.74 -21.50 23.63
N PHE A 189 4.66 -20.72 24.70
CA PHE A 189 5.22 -21.06 26.00
C PHE A 189 4.56 -22.31 26.61
N VAL A 190 3.21 -22.38 26.59
CA VAL A 190 2.48 -23.57 27.06
C VAL A 190 2.83 -24.80 26.22
N ALA A 191 2.88 -24.68 24.89
CA ALA A 191 3.28 -25.77 24.01
C ALA A 191 4.73 -26.21 24.25
N GLY A 192 5.66 -25.26 24.45
CA GLY A 192 7.07 -25.54 24.72
C GLY A 192 7.30 -26.22 26.06
N LEU A 193 6.63 -25.75 27.12
CA LEU A 193 6.64 -26.44 28.41
C LEU A 193 6.07 -27.85 28.30
N GLY A 194 4.90 -28.01 27.66
CA GLY A 194 4.30 -29.32 27.47
C GLY A 194 5.19 -30.27 26.66
N ALA A 195 5.77 -29.80 25.55
CA ALA A 195 6.72 -30.57 24.74
C ALA A 195 7.95 -30.98 25.54
N MET A 196 8.55 -30.07 26.30
CA MET A 196 9.72 -30.36 27.13
C MET A 196 9.42 -31.41 28.21
N GLN A 197 8.32 -31.25 28.94
CA GLN A 197 7.96 -32.16 30.04
C GLN A 197 7.53 -33.54 29.52
N VAL A 198 6.72 -33.60 28.46
CA VAL A 198 6.31 -34.87 27.87
C VAL A 198 7.49 -35.58 27.22
N MET A 199 8.41 -34.87 26.56
CA MET A 199 9.63 -35.47 26.01
C MET A 199 10.52 -36.06 27.10
N MET A 200 10.68 -35.38 28.25
CA MET A 200 11.43 -35.91 29.38
C MET A 200 10.86 -37.26 29.87
N LEU A 201 9.53 -37.38 29.93
CA LEU A 201 8.85 -38.63 30.27
C LEU A 201 8.96 -39.68 29.16
N ALA A 202 8.83 -39.27 27.90
CA ALA A 202 8.94 -40.16 26.75
C ALA A 202 10.35 -40.78 26.64
N VAL A 203 11.40 -39.99 26.83
CA VAL A 203 12.79 -40.50 26.89
C VAL A 203 12.97 -41.50 28.02
N ALA A 204 12.38 -41.23 29.20
CA ALA A 204 12.41 -42.19 30.31
C ALA A 204 11.67 -43.50 29.97
N MET A 205 10.54 -43.43 29.27
CA MET A 205 9.81 -44.61 28.79
C MET A 205 10.60 -45.38 27.72
N TYR A 206 11.18 -44.70 26.72
CA TYR A 206 12.02 -45.34 25.69
C TYR A 206 13.26 -46.01 26.29
N ALA A 207 13.91 -45.37 27.27
CA ALA A 207 14.99 -45.99 28.01
C ALA A 207 14.49 -47.17 28.86
N GLY A 208 13.31 -47.05 29.46
CA GLY A 208 12.64 -48.12 30.19
C GLY A 208 12.33 -49.35 29.34
N ASP A 209 11.97 -49.15 28.07
CA ASP A 209 11.74 -50.24 27.13
C ASP A 209 13.04 -50.96 26.75
N ALA A 210 14.17 -50.25 26.74
CA ALA A 210 15.50 -50.82 26.46
C ALA A 210 16.17 -51.49 27.67
N TYR A 211 16.01 -50.93 28.88
CA TYR A 211 16.71 -51.36 30.10
C TYR A 211 15.82 -52.03 31.15
N GLY A 212 14.51 -52.11 30.90
CA GLY A 212 13.50 -52.68 31.80
C GLY A 212 12.84 -51.63 32.70
N MET A 213 11.50 -51.61 32.70
CA MET A 213 10.68 -50.71 33.52
C MET A 213 9.50 -51.47 34.13
N GLN A 214 9.18 -51.19 35.39
CA GLN A 214 7.98 -51.74 36.02
C GLN A 214 6.71 -51.17 35.36
N GLU A 215 5.72 -52.03 35.13
CA GLU A 215 4.49 -51.66 34.41
C GLU A 215 3.70 -50.54 35.13
N ASP A 216 3.71 -50.53 36.47
CA ASP A 216 3.04 -49.49 37.27
C ASP A 216 3.66 -48.09 37.03
N ILE A 217 4.99 -48.02 36.89
CA ILE A 217 5.72 -46.79 36.62
C ILE A 217 5.44 -46.32 35.18
N ARG A 218 5.42 -47.25 34.22
CA ARG A 218 5.07 -46.97 32.83
C ARG A 218 3.66 -46.40 32.74
N GLN A 219 2.69 -47.01 33.42
CA GLN A 219 1.31 -46.57 33.41
C GLN A 219 1.15 -45.21 34.10
N PHE A 220 1.85 -44.99 35.21
CA PHE A 220 1.92 -43.67 35.85
C PHE A 220 2.45 -42.59 34.90
N MET A 221 3.57 -42.86 34.20
CA MET A 221 4.12 -41.92 33.22
C MET A 221 3.15 -41.61 32.07
N ARG A 222 2.42 -42.60 31.57
CA ARG A 222 1.38 -42.41 30.53
C ARG A 222 0.27 -41.44 30.98
N TRP A 223 -0.22 -41.59 32.21
CA TRP A 223 -1.25 -40.70 32.78
C TRP A 223 -0.73 -39.27 32.99
N VAL A 224 0.52 -39.14 33.46
CA VAL A 224 1.15 -37.82 33.61
C VAL A 224 1.35 -37.16 32.25
N SER A 225 1.82 -37.89 31.23
CA SER A 225 1.94 -37.39 29.85
C SER A 225 0.60 -36.94 29.27
N LEU A 226 -0.49 -37.67 29.53
CA LEU A 226 -1.84 -37.25 29.15
C LEU A 226 -2.21 -35.91 29.80
N LEU A 227 -2.07 -35.79 31.12
CA LEU A 227 -2.44 -34.59 31.87
C LEU A 227 -1.69 -33.35 31.35
N ILE A 228 -0.40 -33.49 31.05
CA ILE A 228 0.43 -32.40 30.52
C ILE A 228 0.05 -32.07 29.06
N THR A 229 -0.39 -33.06 28.28
CA THR A 229 -0.76 -32.85 26.86
C THR A 229 -2.09 -32.13 26.70
N LEU A 230 -3.01 -32.25 27.66
CA LEU A 230 -4.32 -31.57 27.63
C LEU A 230 -4.24 -30.05 27.34
N PRO A 231 -3.49 -29.23 28.11
CA PRO A 231 -3.38 -27.80 27.82
C PRO A 231 -2.70 -27.53 26.46
N VAL A 232 -1.82 -28.41 25.98
CA VAL A 232 -1.22 -28.23 24.66
C VAL A 232 -2.26 -28.39 23.55
N VAL A 233 -3.08 -29.45 23.61
CA VAL A 233 -4.11 -29.73 22.58
C VAL A 233 -5.26 -28.73 22.65
N PHE A 234 -5.82 -28.51 23.84
CA PHE A 234 -7.05 -27.71 23.97
C PHE A 234 -6.83 -26.21 24.05
N TYR A 235 -5.66 -25.73 24.49
CA TYR A 235 -5.34 -24.30 24.50
C TYR A 235 -4.40 -23.90 23.35
N SER A 236 -3.27 -24.57 23.20
CA SER A 236 -2.23 -24.15 22.24
C SER A 236 -2.60 -24.51 20.80
N ALA A 237 -3.10 -25.73 20.54
CA ALA A 237 -3.50 -26.19 19.21
C ALA A 237 -4.95 -25.81 18.82
N SER A 238 -5.73 -25.19 19.72
CA SER A 238 -7.12 -24.80 19.48
C SER A 238 -7.34 -24.02 18.17
N GLY A 239 -6.42 -23.11 17.84
CA GLY A 239 -6.49 -22.30 16.62
C GLY A 239 -6.43 -23.13 15.34
N PHE A 240 -5.71 -24.26 15.34
CA PHE A 240 -5.60 -25.16 14.20
C PHE A 240 -6.94 -25.84 13.94
N PHE A 241 -7.56 -26.43 14.97
CA PHE A 241 -8.86 -27.10 14.86
C PHE A 241 -9.96 -26.15 14.39
N VAL A 242 -10.03 -24.94 14.96
CA VAL A 242 -11.02 -23.92 14.56
C VAL A 242 -10.83 -23.53 13.09
N THR A 243 -9.59 -23.40 12.63
CA THR A 243 -9.30 -23.01 11.24
C THR A 243 -9.59 -24.15 10.27
N ALA A 244 -9.18 -25.38 10.60
CA ALA A 244 -9.46 -26.57 9.80
C ALA A 244 -10.96 -26.81 9.61
N TRP A 245 -11.74 -26.65 10.68
CA TRP A 245 -13.19 -26.75 10.64
C TRP A 245 -13.81 -25.70 9.72
N ARG A 246 -13.31 -24.46 9.80
CA ARG A 246 -13.73 -23.35 8.94
C ARG A 246 -13.40 -23.62 7.47
N ASP A 247 -12.21 -24.12 7.17
CA ASP A 247 -11.75 -24.43 5.82
C ASP A 247 -12.62 -25.53 5.20
N LEU A 248 -12.87 -26.60 5.95
CA LEU A 248 -13.71 -27.71 5.51
C LEU A 248 -15.15 -27.26 5.21
N ARG A 249 -15.73 -26.41 6.07
CA ARG A 249 -17.06 -25.82 5.83
C ARG A 249 -17.12 -24.95 4.58
N ARG A 250 -16.03 -24.24 4.26
CA ARG A 250 -15.92 -23.41 3.05
C ARG A 250 -15.57 -24.21 1.81
N ARG A 251 -15.50 -25.54 1.90
CA ARG A 251 -15.04 -26.45 0.83
C ARG A 251 -13.66 -26.07 0.30
N GLN A 252 -12.81 -25.56 1.18
CA GLN A 252 -11.41 -25.26 0.90
C GLN A 252 -10.56 -26.23 1.71
N LEU A 253 -9.55 -26.83 1.07
CA LEU A 253 -8.61 -27.72 1.74
C LEU A 253 -7.37 -26.91 2.12
N GLY A 254 -7.43 -26.30 3.30
CA GLY A 254 -6.32 -25.55 3.88
C GLY A 254 -5.32 -26.46 4.58
N MET A 255 -4.11 -25.94 4.84
CA MET A 255 -3.01 -26.65 5.50
C MET A 255 -3.37 -27.13 6.92
N GLU A 256 -4.37 -26.49 7.54
CA GLU A 256 -4.81 -26.80 8.90
C GLU A 256 -5.60 -28.10 9.00
N VAL A 257 -6.16 -28.58 7.89
CA VAL A 257 -6.93 -29.83 7.83
C VAL A 257 -6.06 -31.04 8.15
N PRO A 258 -4.96 -31.33 7.42
CA PRO A 258 -4.09 -32.47 7.75
C PRO A 258 -3.42 -32.33 9.12
N VAL A 259 -3.02 -31.11 9.53
CA VAL A 259 -2.42 -30.85 10.85
C VAL A 259 -3.40 -31.19 11.97
N SER A 260 -4.63 -30.70 11.89
CA SER A 260 -5.67 -30.95 12.90
C SER A 260 -6.05 -32.43 12.94
N LEU A 261 -6.11 -33.09 11.77
CA LEU A 261 -6.35 -34.53 11.69
C LEU A 261 -5.23 -35.32 12.36
N ALA A 262 -3.96 -34.97 12.11
CA ALA A 262 -2.80 -35.63 12.72
C ALA A 262 -2.79 -35.47 14.24
N ILE A 263 -2.91 -34.23 14.75
CA ILE A 263 -2.93 -33.93 16.19
C ILE A 263 -4.12 -34.63 16.85
N GLY A 264 -5.31 -34.50 16.29
CA GLY A 264 -6.53 -35.11 16.83
C GLY A 264 -6.47 -36.63 16.85
N ALA A 265 -6.03 -37.26 15.76
CA ALA A 265 -5.91 -38.71 15.67
C ALA A 265 -4.84 -39.27 16.62
N ALA A 266 -3.65 -38.67 16.64
CA ALA A 266 -2.56 -39.08 17.54
C ALA A 266 -2.95 -38.92 19.01
N PHE A 267 -3.60 -37.81 19.37
CA PHE A 267 -4.08 -37.59 20.73
C PHE A 267 -5.15 -38.60 21.11
N ALA A 268 -6.19 -38.80 20.28
CA ALA A 268 -7.26 -39.76 20.55
C ALA A 268 -6.73 -41.19 20.70
N ALA A 269 -5.82 -41.63 19.82
CA ALA A 269 -5.18 -42.94 19.93
C ALA A 269 -4.35 -43.06 21.22
N SER A 270 -3.59 -42.02 21.59
CA SER A 270 -2.81 -42.02 22.83
C SER A 270 -3.69 -42.11 24.07
N VAL A 271 -4.81 -41.38 24.12
CA VAL A 271 -5.79 -41.48 25.21
C VAL A 271 -6.34 -42.91 25.29
N TRP A 272 -6.72 -43.48 24.16
CA TRP A 272 -7.24 -44.84 24.08
C TRP A 272 -6.23 -45.88 24.61
N HIS A 273 -4.97 -45.80 24.19
CA HIS A 273 -3.88 -46.68 24.65
C HIS A 273 -3.51 -46.47 26.12
N THR A 274 -3.66 -45.24 26.63
CA THR A 274 -3.46 -44.93 28.06
C THR A 274 -4.56 -45.58 28.91
N LEU A 275 -5.82 -45.48 28.48
CA LEU A 275 -6.96 -46.08 29.19
C LEU A 275 -6.91 -47.62 29.20
N GLN A 276 -6.43 -48.24 28.11
CA GLN A 276 -6.28 -49.69 28.05
C GLN A 276 -5.02 -50.22 28.72
N GLY A 277 -4.07 -49.34 29.05
CA GLY A 277 -2.77 -49.73 29.60
C GLY A 277 -1.90 -50.55 28.62
N ARG A 278 -2.13 -50.44 27.30
CA ARG A 278 -1.38 -51.19 26.28
C ARG A 278 -1.34 -50.46 24.94
N GLY A 279 -0.30 -50.76 24.15
CA GLY A 279 -0.05 -50.12 22.85
C GLY A 279 0.76 -48.82 22.95
N GLU A 280 1.10 -48.27 21.80
CA GLU A 280 1.98 -47.11 21.67
C GLU A 280 1.24 -45.79 21.95
N ILE A 281 1.94 -44.82 22.53
CA ILE A 281 1.44 -43.47 22.80
C ILE A 281 2.27 -42.44 22.01
N TYR A 282 1.64 -41.34 21.63
CA TYR A 282 2.21 -40.32 20.75
C TYR A 282 2.09 -38.90 21.35
N TYR A 283 2.00 -38.80 22.68
CA TYR A 283 1.87 -37.50 23.37
C TYR A 283 3.08 -36.58 23.12
N ASP A 284 4.28 -37.15 23.03
CA ASP A 284 5.51 -36.44 22.68
C ASP A 284 5.43 -35.85 21.26
N SER A 285 5.00 -36.66 20.30
CA SER A 285 4.82 -36.26 18.91
C SER A 285 3.77 -35.14 18.80
N VAL A 286 2.63 -35.27 19.48
CA VAL A 286 1.57 -34.24 19.52
C VAL A 286 2.08 -32.91 20.07
N THR A 287 2.78 -32.96 21.22
CA THR A 287 3.24 -31.75 21.90
C THR A 287 4.40 -31.07 21.16
N MET A 288 5.38 -31.84 20.68
CA MET A 288 6.48 -31.32 19.86
C MET A 288 6.01 -30.74 18.54
N PHE A 289 5.13 -31.45 17.82
CA PHE A 289 4.61 -30.98 16.55
C PHE A 289 3.84 -29.66 16.72
N THR A 290 2.99 -29.57 17.74
CA THR A 290 2.30 -28.33 18.11
C THR A 290 3.28 -27.21 18.43
N PHE A 291 4.31 -27.48 19.23
CA PHE A 291 5.33 -26.50 19.58
C PHE A 291 6.09 -25.97 18.36
N PHE A 292 6.61 -26.85 17.50
CA PHE A 292 7.37 -26.43 16.32
C PHE A 292 6.53 -25.68 15.30
N LEU A 293 5.27 -26.08 15.11
CA LEU A 293 4.34 -25.33 14.24
C LEU A 293 4.05 -23.94 14.79
N LEU A 294 3.77 -23.83 16.10
CA LEU A 294 3.57 -22.52 16.74
C LEU A 294 4.84 -21.66 16.72
N ALA A 295 6.02 -22.27 16.90
CA ALA A 295 7.30 -21.57 16.82
C ALA A 295 7.53 -21.02 15.42
N SER A 296 7.30 -21.85 14.38
CA SER A 296 7.38 -21.44 12.97
C SER A 296 6.42 -20.28 12.69
N ARG A 297 5.16 -20.37 13.13
CA ARG A 297 4.16 -19.31 12.97
C ARG A 297 4.50 -18.04 13.74
N TYR A 298 5.10 -18.16 14.91
CA TYR A 298 5.54 -17.00 15.70
C TYR A 298 6.69 -16.25 15.00
N LEU A 299 7.67 -17.00 14.47
CA LEU A 299 8.75 -16.44 13.66
C LEU A 299 8.22 -15.78 12.39
N GLU A 300 7.29 -16.44 11.70
CA GLU A 300 6.55 -15.91 10.55
C GLU A 300 5.87 -14.58 10.86
N MET A 301 5.03 -14.56 11.90
CA MET A 301 4.29 -13.38 12.33
C MET A 301 5.26 -12.23 12.63
N THR A 302 6.36 -12.52 13.33
CA THR A 302 7.38 -11.52 13.68
C THR A 302 8.11 -10.98 12.44
N ALA A 303 8.46 -11.85 11.48
CA ALA A 303 9.09 -11.45 10.23
C ALA A 303 8.16 -10.55 9.40
N ARG A 304 6.87 -10.91 9.32
CA ARG A 304 5.83 -10.12 8.64
C ARG A 304 5.62 -8.75 9.29
N HIS A 305 5.52 -8.68 10.63
CA HIS A 305 5.41 -7.39 11.32
C HIS A 305 6.64 -6.51 11.09
N ARG A 306 7.86 -7.05 11.22
CA ARG A 306 9.09 -6.31 10.94
C ARG A 306 9.15 -5.78 9.52
N ALA A 307 8.67 -6.57 8.55
CA ALA A 307 8.64 -6.16 7.16
C ALA A 307 7.58 -5.05 6.90
N GLY A 308 6.46 -5.05 7.65
CA GLY A 308 5.42 -4.01 7.59
C GLY A 308 5.75 -2.70 8.31
N GLN A 309 6.74 -2.68 9.21
CA GLN A 309 7.13 -1.51 10.00
C GLN A 309 7.71 -0.34 9.19
N ALA A 310 8.10 -0.55 7.94
CA ALA A 310 8.65 0.54 7.09
C ALA A 310 7.66 1.69 6.89
N ALA A 311 6.36 1.38 6.74
CA ALA A 311 5.32 2.40 6.64
C ALA A 311 5.10 3.14 7.97
N GLU A 312 5.16 2.41 9.09
CA GLU A 312 4.96 2.97 10.43
C GLU A 312 6.13 3.88 10.86
N ALA A 313 7.35 3.56 10.44
CA ALA A 313 8.53 4.37 10.70
C ALA A 313 8.40 5.79 10.13
N LEU A 314 7.73 5.95 8.97
CA LEU A 314 7.48 7.26 8.37
C LEU A 314 6.51 8.11 9.21
N VAL A 315 5.48 7.50 9.79
CA VAL A 315 4.55 8.21 10.69
C VAL A 315 5.25 8.66 11.97
N LYS A 316 6.19 7.86 12.49
CA LYS A 316 6.99 8.20 13.67
C LYS A 316 7.95 9.37 13.47
N LEU A 317 8.13 9.86 12.24
CA LEU A 317 8.88 11.08 11.96
C LEU A 317 8.11 12.33 12.39
N LEU A 318 6.78 12.26 12.46
CA LEU A 318 5.98 13.41 12.87
C LEU A 318 6.08 13.62 14.39
N PRO A 319 6.37 14.84 14.86
CA PRO A 319 6.41 15.14 16.28
C PRO A 319 5.01 15.01 16.90
N ALA A 320 4.94 14.71 18.20
CA ALA A 320 3.67 14.65 18.92
C ALA A 320 3.04 16.05 19.14
N THR A 321 3.89 17.08 19.23
CA THR A 321 3.50 18.46 19.55
C THR A 321 4.15 19.46 18.58
N ALA A 322 3.47 20.58 18.35
CA ALA A 322 3.96 21.72 17.58
C ALA A 322 3.85 23.01 18.39
N THR A 323 4.73 23.98 18.09
CA THR A 323 4.64 25.34 18.66
C THR A 323 3.84 26.22 17.71
N ARG A 324 2.57 26.50 18.02
CA ARG A 324 1.71 27.39 17.25
C ARG A 324 1.94 28.85 17.63
N VAL A 325 1.99 29.72 16.65
CA VAL A 325 2.06 31.18 16.81
C VAL A 325 0.63 31.74 16.81
N THR A 326 0.29 32.49 17.86
CA THR A 326 -1.01 33.15 18.03
C THR A 326 -0.81 34.64 18.28
N GLU A 327 -1.88 35.42 18.28
CA GLU A 327 -1.81 36.86 18.62
C GLU A 327 -1.30 37.11 20.04
N GLU A 328 -1.51 36.16 20.96
CA GLU A 328 -1.09 36.22 22.37
C GLU A 328 0.34 35.67 22.60
N GLY A 329 0.98 35.13 21.57
CA GLY A 329 2.34 34.55 21.63
C GLY A 329 2.41 33.09 21.18
N LEU A 330 3.37 32.34 21.75
CA LEU A 330 3.63 30.95 21.39
C LEU A 330 2.87 29.97 22.30
N GLU A 331 2.17 29.01 21.71
CA GLU A 331 1.42 27.96 22.40
C GLU A 331 1.89 26.57 21.93
N ALA A 332 2.13 25.64 22.86
CA ALA A 332 2.43 24.24 22.52
C ALA A 332 1.11 23.45 22.38
N VAL A 333 0.86 22.90 21.19
CA VAL A 333 -0.35 22.14 20.88
C VAL A 333 -0.03 20.75 20.33
N PRO A 334 -0.87 19.73 20.57
CA PRO A 334 -0.74 18.44 19.87
C PRO A 334 -0.89 18.64 18.35
N VAL A 335 -0.08 17.92 17.55
CA VAL A 335 -0.14 18.02 16.07
C VAL A 335 -1.53 17.67 15.53
N SER A 336 -2.27 16.77 16.20
CA SER A 336 -3.65 16.42 15.85
C SER A 336 -4.66 17.57 15.97
N ARG A 337 -4.29 18.69 16.63
CA ARG A 337 -5.14 19.88 16.75
C ARG A 337 -4.80 20.99 15.77
N LEU A 338 -3.74 20.83 14.98
CA LEU A 338 -3.38 21.80 13.94
C LEU A 338 -4.44 21.82 12.85
N ARG A 339 -4.67 23.01 12.29
CA ARG A 339 -5.58 23.22 11.17
C ARG A 339 -4.86 23.92 10.01
N PRO A 340 -5.28 23.70 8.75
CA PRO A 340 -4.82 24.52 7.64
C PRO A 340 -5.02 26.01 7.95
N GLY A 341 -3.99 26.81 7.72
CA GLY A 341 -3.94 28.24 8.06
C GLY A 341 -3.24 28.55 9.38
N ASP A 342 -3.09 27.60 10.30
CA ASP A 342 -2.31 27.79 11.53
C ASP A 342 -0.85 28.11 11.17
N VAL A 343 -0.22 29.00 11.93
CA VAL A 343 1.22 29.30 11.79
C VAL A 343 1.97 28.59 12.90
N VAL A 344 3.00 27.83 12.54
CA VAL A 344 3.86 27.13 13.50
C VAL A 344 5.29 27.64 13.43
N LEU A 345 5.92 27.77 14.59
CA LEU A 345 7.35 28.06 14.71
C LEU A 345 8.11 26.74 14.75
N VAL A 346 9.01 26.53 13.78
CA VAL A 346 9.91 25.37 13.71
C VAL A 346 11.32 25.85 13.97
N ARG A 347 11.90 25.47 15.11
CA ARG A 347 13.27 25.88 15.49
C ARG A 347 14.34 25.04 14.77
N PRO A 348 15.60 25.50 14.75
CA PRO A 348 16.70 24.66 14.29
C PRO A 348 16.76 23.35 15.08
N GLY A 349 16.90 22.23 14.37
CA GLY A 349 16.88 20.87 14.93
C GLY A 349 15.48 20.32 15.23
N GLU A 350 14.40 21.09 15.02
CA GLU A 350 13.03 20.60 15.14
C GLU A 350 12.52 20.05 13.79
N THR A 351 11.60 19.08 13.89
CA THR A 351 10.94 18.50 12.73
C THR A 351 9.70 19.32 12.37
N VAL A 352 9.49 19.55 11.07
CA VAL A 352 8.29 20.20 10.55
C VAL A 352 7.06 19.33 10.89
N PRO A 353 6.05 19.84 11.62
CA PRO A 353 4.98 19.00 12.17
C PRO A 353 3.92 18.56 11.17
N ALA A 354 3.74 19.32 10.08
CA ALA A 354 2.76 19.08 9.03
C ALA A 354 3.16 19.84 7.76
N ASP A 355 2.56 19.52 6.61
CA ASP A 355 2.91 20.19 5.36
C ASP A 355 2.50 21.66 5.40
N GLY A 356 3.33 22.53 4.82
CA GLY A 356 3.10 23.97 4.87
C GLY A 356 3.94 24.77 3.90
N GLU A 357 3.83 26.09 4.03
CA GLU A 357 4.58 27.08 3.27
C GLU A 357 5.31 28.01 4.23
N VAL A 358 6.59 28.28 3.97
CA VAL A 358 7.38 29.22 4.77
C VAL A 358 6.84 30.63 4.53
N ILE A 359 6.51 31.34 5.61
CA ILE A 359 6.06 32.73 5.54
C ILE A 359 7.11 33.71 6.06
N GLU A 360 7.99 33.26 6.95
CA GLU A 360 9.04 34.08 7.55
C GLU A 360 10.24 33.18 7.93
N GLY A 361 11.46 33.71 7.75
CA GLY A 361 12.70 32.98 7.96
C GLY A 361 13.28 32.35 6.69
N GLU A 362 14.56 32.02 6.75
CA GLU A 362 15.32 31.39 5.67
C GLU A 362 16.26 30.37 6.30
N SER A 363 16.20 29.12 5.86
CA SER A 363 16.94 28.00 6.46
C SER A 363 17.15 26.89 5.43
N SER A 364 18.02 25.94 5.74
CA SER A 364 18.10 24.67 5.04
C SER A 364 17.22 23.61 5.72
N VAL A 365 16.51 22.83 4.90
CA VAL A 365 15.62 21.76 5.32
C VAL A 365 16.15 20.44 4.78
N ASP A 366 16.40 19.50 5.69
CA ASP A 366 16.81 18.14 5.35
C ASP A 366 15.57 17.27 5.13
N GLU A 367 15.37 16.90 3.86
CA GLU A 367 14.31 16.01 3.38
C GLU A 367 14.84 14.60 3.05
N SER A 368 16.06 14.25 3.49
CA SER A 368 16.75 13.00 3.14
C SER A 368 15.98 11.73 3.51
N LEU A 369 15.18 11.78 4.58
CA LEU A 369 14.33 10.67 5.01
C LEU A 369 13.17 10.39 4.05
N LEU A 370 12.76 11.37 3.25
CA LEU A 370 11.65 11.27 2.29
C LEU A 370 12.15 11.15 0.86
N THR A 371 13.19 11.90 0.51
CA THR A 371 13.73 12.02 -0.86
C THR A 371 14.93 11.12 -1.12
N GLY A 372 15.64 10.69 -0.07
CA GLY A 372 16.91 9.97 -0.17
C GLY A 372 18.10 10.86 -0.57
N GLU A 373 17.89 12.15 -0.84
CA GLU A 373 18.95 13.09 -1.18
C GLU A 373 19.69 13.56 0.08
N SER A 374 21.01 13.53 0.07
CA SER A 374 21.82 13.78 1.27
C SER A 374 22.15 15.25 1.53
N LEU A 375 21.79 16.17 0.63
CA LEU A 375 22.07 17.60 0.76
C LEU A 375 20.80 18.35 1.17
N PRO A 376 20.83 19.13 2.26
CA PRO A 376 19.72 19.97 2.68
C PRO A 376 19.32 20.97 1.59
N TRP A 377 18.01 21.16 1.42
CA TRP A 377 17.46 22.10 0.46
C TRP A 377 17.25 23.46 1.11
N HIS A 378 17.67 24.51 0.41
CA HIS A 378 17.41 25.87 0.86
C HIS A 378 15.91 26.22 0.74
N ARG A 379 15.34 26.84 1.77
CA ARG A 379 13.94 27.26 1.85
C ARG A 379 13.83 28.69 2.40
N GLY A 380 13.09 29.53 1.68
CA GLY A 380 12.74 30.89 2.10
C GLY A 380 11.23 31.16 1.97
N PRO A 381 10.79 32.41 2.22
CA PRO A 381 9.38 32.77 2.15
C PRO A 381 8.75 32.44 0.80
N GLY A 382 7.61 31.74 0.81
CA GLY A 382 6.91 31.24 -0.38
C GLY A 382 7.26 29.79 -0.76
N ASP A 383 8.33 29.23 -0.20
CA ASP A 383 8.71 27.84 -0.47
C ASP A 383 7.86 26.87 0.36
N LYS A 384 7.53 25.72 -0.25
CA LYS A 384 6.83 24.63 0.43
C LYS A 384 7.80 23.80 1.29
N VAL A 385 7.31 23.35 2.44
CA VAL A 385 8.00 22.43 3.33
C VAL A 385 7.11 21.24 3.66
N ILE A 386 7.72 20.06 3.75
CA ILE A 386 7.01 18.80 3.97
C ILE A 386 7.10 18.42 5.45
N GLY A 387 5.99 17.98 6.03
CA GLY A 387 5.98 17.42 7.39
C GLY A 387 6.93 16.24 7.53
N GLY A 388 7.63 16.13 8.66
CA GLY A 388 8.67 15.12 8.90
C GLY A 388 10.08 15.54 8.45
N SER A 389 10.21 16.63 7.71
CA SER A 389 11.52 17.19 7.34
C SER A 389 12.19 17.86 8.53
N LEU A 390 13.53 17.82 8.60
CA LEU A 390 14.28 18.42 9.70
C LEU A 390 14.73 19.84 9.32
N ASN A 391 14.38 20.82 10.13
CA ASN A 391 14.94 22.16 9.98
C ASN A 391 16.37 22.19 10.54
N VAL A 392 17.34 22.73 9.80
CA VAL A 392 18.76 22.59 10.15
C VAL A 392 19.35 23.85 10.77
N GLU A 393 19.21 25.01 10.13
CA GLU A 393 20.04 26.20 10.43
C GLU A 393 19.31 27.26 11.28
N SER A 394 18.18 27.76 10.79
CA SER A 394 17.50 28.96 11.30
C SER A 394 16.02 28.71 11.56
N PRO A 395 15.37 29.42 12.50
CA PRO A 395 13.95 29.22 12.76
C PRO A 395 13.10 29.61 11.56
N LEU A 396 12.07 28.82 11.29
CA LEU A 396 11.09 29.05 10.23
C LEU A 396 9.70 29.26 10.86
N GLN A 397 8.95 30.24 10.36
CA GLN A 397 7.51 30.28 10.55
C GLN A 397 6.83 29.68 9.33
N VAL A 398 6.06 28.63 9.56
CA VAL A 398 5.44 27.82 8.52
C VAL A 398 3.93 27.94 8.67
N ARG A 399 3.24 28.39 7.62
CA ARG A 399 1.79 28.33 7.53
C ARG A 399 1.39 26.92 7.09
N ILE A 400 0.64 26.22 7.93
CA ILE A 400 0.18 24.86 7.66
C ILE A 400 -0.81 24.87 6.50
N THR A 401 -0.60 24.01 5.51
CA THR A 401 -1.47 23.83 4.35
C THR A 401 -2.25 22.53 4.40
N SER A 402 -1.68 21.46 4.99
CA SER A 402 -2.31 20.15 5.07
C SER A 402 -1.94 19.43 6.37
N VAL A 403 -2.91 18.74 6.97
CA VAL A 403 -2.77 18.04 8.27
C VAL A 403 -3.32 16.62 8.21
N GLY A 404 -2.89 15.76 9.15
CA GLY A 404 -3.43 14.41 9.30
C GLY A 404 -3.28 13.55 8.05
N GLU A 405 -4.37 12.94 7.59
CA GLU A 405 -4.39 12.10 6.38
C GLU A 405 -4.07 12.90 5.11
N GLN A 406 -4.17 14.23 5.09
CA GLN A 406 -3.92 15.07 3.92
C GLN A 406 -2.43 15.38 3.67
N THR A 407 -1.54 15.00 4.58
CA THR A 407 -0.10 15.24 4.42
C THR A 407 0.52 14.28 3.39
N LEU A 408 1.66 14.68 2.82
CA LEU A 408 2.43 13.86 1.89
C LEU A 408 2.87 12.54 2.54
N ILE A 409 3.34 12.58 3.79
CA ILE A 409 3.71 11.37 4.54
C ILE A 409 2.53 10.41 4.66
N SER A 410 1.34 10.88 5.02
CA SER A 410 0.15 10.03 5.10
C SER A 410 -0.23 9.46 3.73
N GLY A 411 -0.07 10.25 2.66
CA GLY A 411 -0.20 9.77 1.28
C GLY A 411 0.76 8.64 0.94
N ILE A 412 2.05 8.78 1.30
CA ILE A 412 3.08 7.75 1.11
C ILE A 412 2.72 6.49 1.88
N VAL A 413 2.33 6.61 3.16
CA VAL A 413 1.93 5.49 4.01
C VAL A 413 0.75 4.73 3.39
N ARG A 414 -0.25 5.44 2.87
CA ARG A 414 -1.40 4.83 2.18
C ARG A 414 -0.99 4.08 0.92
N LEU A 415 -0.06 4.63 0.13
CA LEU A 415 0.48 3.93 -1.04
C LEU A 415 1.19 2.64 -0.64
N LEU A 416 1.98 2.67 0.44
CA LEU A 416 2.65 1.49 0.98
C LEU A 416 1.67 0.44 1.50
N ASP A 417 0.65 0.86 2.27
CA ASP A 417 -0.39 -0.04 2.79
C ASP A 417 -1.17 -0.70 1.65
N ARG A 418 -1.53 0.06 0.61
CA ARG A 418 -2.18 -0.46 -0.60
C ARG A 418 -1.30 -1.49 -1.31
N ALA A 419 -0.02 -1.19 -1.48
CA ALA A 419 0.92 -2.09 -2.14
C ALA A 419 1.10 -3.42 -1.38
N GLN A 420 1.09 -3.36 -0.05
CA GLN A 420 1.18 -4.54 0.82
C GLN A 420 -0.13 -5.34 0.91
N ALA A 421 -1.29 -4.68 0.79
CA ALA A 421 -2.59 -5.33 0.77
C ALA A 421 -2.82 -6.14 -0.52
N GLU A 422 -2.29 -5.67 -1.64
CA GLU A 422 -2.47 -6.34 -2.93
C GLU A 422 -1.67 -7.65 -3.01
N LYS A 423 -2.37 -8.78 -3.06
CA LYS A 423 -1.73 -10.09 -3.27
C LYS A 423 -1.17 -10.21 -4.70
N PRO A 424 0.17 -10.37 -4.87
CA PRO A 424 0.78 -10.53 -6.18
C PRO A 424 0.39 -11.88 -6.81
N ARG A 425 0.61 -12.04 -8.12
CA ARG A 425 0.10 -13.22 -8.86
C ARG A 425 0.78 -14.49 -8.40
N ILE A 426 2.07 -14.43 -8.07
CA ILE A 426 2.85 -15.57 -7.58
C ILE A 426 2.35 -16.05 -6.21
N ALA A 427 1.92 -15.14 -5.33
CA ALA A 427 1.30 -15.51 -4.05
C ALA A 427 -0.04 -16.22 -4.24
N ARG A 428 -0.88 -15.72 -5.16
CA ARG A 428 -2.16 -16.38 -5.52
C ARG A 428 -1.95 -17.75 -6.17
N LEU A 429 -0.90 -17.90 -6.96
CA LEU A 429 -0.53 -19.18 -7.55
C LEU A 429 -0.06 -20.16 -6.47
N ALA A 430 0.81 -19.72 -5.55
CA ALA A 430 1.27 -20.53 -4.43
C ALA A 430 0.09 -21.00 -3.55
N ASP A 431 -0.84 -20.10 -3.20
CA ASP A 431 -2.06 -20.44 -2.44
C ASP A 431 -2.89 -21.52 -3.16
N ARG A 432 -3.03 -21.42 -4.49
CA ARG A 432 -3.77 -22.41 -5.30
C ARG A 432 -3.06 -23.76 -5.35
N VAL A 433 -1.75 -23.75 -5.55
CA VAL A 433 -0.93 -24.98 -5.60
C VAL A 433 -0.96 -25.69 -4.24
N ALA A 434 -0.89 -24.93 -3.13
CA ALA A 434 -0.99 -25.48 -1.78
C ALA A 434 -2.30 -26.23 -1.55
N GLY A 435 -3.44 -25.70 -2.01
CA GLY A 435 -4.73 -26.39 -1.89
C GLY A 435 -4.78 -27.74 -2.63
N TRP A 436 -4.29 -27.78 -3.87
CA TRP A 436 -4.18 -29.04 -4.63
C TRP A 436 -3.20 -30.02 -4.00
N PHE A 437 -2.08 -29.53 -3.48
CA PHE A 437 -1.10 -30.34 -2.76
C PHE A 437 -1.72 -30.98 -1.51
N VAL A 438 -2.48 -30.23 -0.71
CA VAL A 438 -3.20 -30.77 0.47
C VAL A 438 -4.24 -31.81 0.05
N ALA A 439 -4.99 -31.57 -1.03
CA ALA A 439 -5.95 -32.53 -1.56
C ALA A 439 -5.28 -33.85 -1.98
N ALA A 440 -4.18 -33.75 -2.74
CA ALA A 440 -3.38 -34.90 -3.13
C ALA A 440 -2.82 -35.64 -1.90
N GLN A 441 -2.34 -34.90 -0.91
CA GLN A 441 -1.80 -35.45 0.33
C GLN A 441 -2.84 -36.23 1.13
N LEU A 442 -4.05 -35.68 1.29
CA LEU A 442 -5.15 -36.39 1.96
C LEU A 442 -5.58 -37.64 1.17
N GLY A 443 -5.58 -37.55 -0.16
CA GLY A 443 -5.80 -38.71 -1.04
C GLY A 443 -4.76 -39.81 -0.85
N ILE A 444 -3.47 -39.44 -0.82
CA ILE A 444 -2.36 -40.37 -0.56
C ILE A 444 -2.47 -40.95 0.85
N ALA A 445 -2.75 -40.14 1.86
CA ALA A 445 -2.92 -40.61 3.24
C ALA A 445 -4.08 -41.63 3.33
N ALA A 446 -5.19 -41.40 2.65
CA ALA A 446 -6.31 -42.35 2.58
C ALA A 446 -5.94 -43.66 1.86
N LEU A 447 -5.20 -43.58 0.75
CA LEU A 447 -4.70 -44.76 0.04
C LEU A 447 -3.72 -45.57 0.89
N VAL A 448 -2.79 -44.91 1.58
CA VAL A 448 -1.82 -45.53 2.50
C VAL A 448 -2.55 -46.19 3.67
N ALA A 449 -3.52 -45.49 4.27
CA ALA A 449 -4.35 -46.02 5.34
C ALA A 449 -5.09 -47.29 4.89
N THR A 450 -5.70 -47.26 3.71
CA THR A 450 -6.46 -48.39 3.16
C THR A 450 -5.54 -49.56 2.81
N GLY A 451 -4.42 -49.30 2.13
CA GLY A 451 -3.48 -50.34 1.72
C GLY A 451 -2.86 -51.06 2.92
N TRP A 452 -2.43 -50.32 3.94
CA TRP A 452 -1.90 -50.92 5.16
C TRP A 452 -2.99 -51.55 6.03
N TYR A 453 -4.20 -51.01 6.05
CA TYR A 453 -5.32 -51.66 6.75
C TYR A 453 -5.61 -53.05 6.16
N LEU A 454 -5.46 -53.22 4.84
CA LEU A 454 -5.65 -54.52 4.18
C LEU A 454 -4.45 -55.46 4.33
N ALA A 455 -3.21 -54.94 4.37
CA ALA A 455 -1.99 -55.75 4.41
C ALA A 455 -1.51 -56.09 5.83
N ALA A 456 -1.54 -55.11 6.74
CA ALA A 456 -1.08 -55.20 8.13
C ALA A 456 -1.79 -54.11 8.99
N PRO A 457 -3.01 -54.39 9.47
CA PRO A 457 -3.84 -53.43 10.21
C PRO A 457 -3.15 -52.77 11.40
N GLU A 458 -2.28 -53.51 12.08
CA GLU A 458 -1.51 -53.05 13.24
C GLU A 458 -0.55 -51.90 12.93
N ARG A 459 -0.09 -51.77 11.69
CA ARG A 459 0.82 -50.69 11.25
C ARG A 459 0.11 -49.56 10.51
N ALA A 460 -1.15 -49.74 10.16
CA ALA A 460 -1.89 -48.78 9.34
C ALA A 460 -1.95 -47.39 9.98
N PHE A 461 -2.15 -47.33 11.30
CA PHE A 461 -2.26 -46.07 12.04
C PHE A 461 -0.93 -45.29 12.08
N GLU A 462 0.16 -45.93 12.53
CA GLU A 462 1.49 -45.30 12.65
C GLU A 462 1.99 -44.76 11.30
N ILE A 463 1.81 -45.53 10.22
CA ILE A 463 2.26 -45.14 8.88
C ILE A 463 1.39 -44.00 8.32
N THR A 464 0.07 -44.07 8.50
CA THR A 464 -0.84 -42.99 8.06
C THR A 464 -0.55 -41.70 8.81
N LEU A 465 -0.33 -41.79 10.12
CA LEU A 465 0.03 -40.64 10.94
C LEU A 465 1.35 -40.02 10.47
N ALA A 466 2.37 -40.83 10.20
CA ALA A 466 3.65 -40.36 9.66
C ALA A 466 3.47 -39.61 8.33
N VAL A 467 2.63 -40.11 7.43
CA VAL A 467 2.31 -39.46 6.15
C VAL A 467 1.58 -38.12 6.39
N LEU A 468 0.62 -38.05 7.32
CA LEU A 468 -0.09 -36.81 7.62
C LEU A 468 0.83 -35.73 8.22
N VAL A 469 1.82 -36.12 9.02
CA VAL A 469 2.71 -35.19 9.74
C VAL A 469 3.84 -34.65 8.84
N VAL A 470 4.44 -35.49 7.99
CA VAL A 470 5.68 -35.15 7.28
C VAL A 470 5.50 -34.06 6.20
N THR A 471 4.29 -33.88 5.67
CA THR A 471 4.04 -33.09 4.45
C THR A 471 3.50 -31.68 4.69
N CYS A 472 3.92 -30.96 5.72
CA CYS A 472 3.51 -29.56 5.95
C CYS A 472 4.03 -28.66 4.79
N PRO A 473 3.20 -28.12 3.88
CA PRO A 473 3.67 -27.23 2.80
C PRO A 473 3.90 -25.79 3.32
N CYS A 474 4.20 -25.67 4.61
CA CYS A 474 4.08 -24.45 5.40
C CYS A 474 5.12 -23.40 4.98
N ALA A 475 6.30 -23.86 4.52
CA ALA A 475 7.32 -22.99 3.94
C ALA A 475 6.92 -22.44 2.55
N LEU A 476 6.16 -23.20 1.75
CA LEU A 476 5.81 -22.83 0.37
C LEU A 476 4.85 -21.63 0.33
N SER A 477 3.80 -21.67 1.16
CA SER A 477 2.78 -20.61 1.21
C SER A 477 3.31 -19.30 1.85
N LEU A 478 4.36 -19.40 2.66
CA LEU A 478 4.91 -18.27 3.41
C LEU A 478 6.09 -17.55 2.73
N ALA A 479 6.93 -18.28 1.99
CA ALA A 479 8.15 -17.70 1.43
C ALA A 479 7.89 -16.45 0.58
N THR A 480 6.79 -16.47 -0.19
CA THR A 480 6.45 -15.39 -1.12
C THR A 480 6.03 -14.10 -0.40
N PRO A 481 5.00 -14.07 0.48
CA PRO A 481 4.64 -12.85 1.21
C PRO A 481 5.82 -12.23 1.98
N ALA A 482 6.61 -13.06 2.67
CA ALA A 482 7.75 -12.57 3.44
C ALA A 482 8.81 -11.89 2.54
N ALA A 483 9.15 -12.52 1.40
CA ALA A 483 10.08 -11.95 0.43
C ALA A 483 9.57 -10.64 -0.17
N VAL A 484 8.28 -10.57 -0.53
CA VAL A 484 7.65 -9.38 -1.11
C VAL A 484 7.64 -8.22 -0.11
N THR A 485 7.18 -8.45 1.13
CA THR A 485 7.16 -7.38 2.14
C THR A 485 8.57 -6.90 2.48
N ALA A 486 9.56 -7.81 2.56
CA ALA A 486 10.95 -7.44 2.78
C ALA A 486 11.53 -6.62 1.61
N ALA A 487 11.20 -6.99 0.37
CA ALA A 487 11.61 -6.26 -0.84
C ALA A 487 11.01 -4.85 -0.89
N ILE A 488 9.70 -4.71 -0.64
CA ILE A 488 9.02 -3.40 -0.58
C ILE A 488 9.69 -2.53 0.49
N GLY A 489 9.85 -3.03 1.71
CA GLY A 489 10.50 -2.27 2.79
C GLY A 489 11.95 -1.88 2.48
N SER A 490 12.70 -2.70 1.74
CA SER A 490 14.05 -2.38 1.29
C SER A 490 14.09 -1.28 0.23
N LEU A 491 13.17 -1.34 -0.74
CA LEU A 491 13.04 -0.33 -1.79
C LEU A 491 12.60 1.03 -1.23
N THR A 492 11.66 1.03 -0.29
CA THR A 492 11.22 2.25 0.41
C THR A 492 12.38 2.95 1.11
N ARG A 493 13.25 2.20 1.81
CA ARG A 493 14.46 2.78 2.45
C ARG A 493 15.48 3.35 1.46
N ARG A 494 15.34 3.05 0.17
CA ARG A 494 16.17 3.58 -0.92
C ARG A 494 15.45 4.66 -1.73
N GLY A 495 14.33 5.18 -1.24
CA GLY A 495 13.54 6.22 -1.92
C GLY A 495 12.65 5.73 -3.06
N LEU A 496 12.48 4.40 -3.25
CA LEU A 496 11.58 3.84 -4.26
C LEU A 496 10.28 3.33 -3.62
N LEU A 497 9.19 4.03 -3.87
CA LEU A 497 7.86 3.68 -3.34
C LEU A 497 7.13 2.75 -4.31
N VAL A 498 6.91 1.51 -3.87
CA VAL A 498 6.10 0.54 -4.61
C VAL A 498 4.64 0.79 -4.30
N THR A 499 3.81 1.04 -5.32
CA THR A 499 2.37 1.33 -5.16
C THR A 499 1.48 0.10 -5.35
N ARG A 500 1.99 -0.96 -5.98
CA ARG A 500 1.26 -2.20 -6.29
C ARG A 500 2.17 -3.42 -6.18
N GLY A 501 1.67 -4.51 -5.59
CA GLY A 501 2.48 -5.71 -5.31
C GLY A 501 3.03 -6.43 -6.55
N HIS A 502 2.33 -6.38 -7.69
CA HIS A 502 2.76 -7.04 -8.94
C HIS A 502 3.92 -6.35 -9.66
N VAL A 503 4.26 -5.12 -9.24
CA VAL A 503 5.35 -4.33 -9.85
C VAL A 503 6.69 -5.04 -9.66
N LEU A 504 6.92 -5.68 -8.51
CA LEU A 504 8.17 -6.40 -8.25
C LEU A 504 8.38 -7.60 -9.18
N GLU A 505 7.32 -8.35 -9.46
CA GLU A 505 7.36 -9.48 -10.40
C GLU A 505 7.73 -9.01 -11.81
N THR A 506 7.13 -7.88 -12.20
CA THR A 506 7.25 -7.34 -13.54
C THR A 506 8.60 -6.64 -13.74
N LEU A 507 9.08 -5.90 -12.73
CA LEU A 507 10.42 -5.32 -12.71
C LEU A 507 11.52 -6.37 -12.85
N ALA A 508 11.34 -7.56 -12.27
CA ALA A 508 12.32 -8.63 -12.34
C ALA A 508 12.50 -9.23 -13.75
N VAL A 509 11.52 -9.05 -14.64
CA VAL A 509 11.52 -9.58 -16.01
C VAL A 509 11.48 -8.47 -17.08
N ALA A 510 11.55 -7.21 -16.66
CA ALA A 510 11.53 -6.06 -17.56
C ALA A 510 12.82 -5.96 -18.38
N ASP A 511 12.68 -5.64 -19.66
CA ASP A 511 13.80 -5.56 -20.60
C ASP A 511 13.86 -4.23 -21.37
N GLN A 512 12.81 -3.41 -21.29
CA GLN A 512 12.74 -2.10 -21.94
C GLN A 512 12.49 -1.02 -20.89
N VAL A 513 13.22 0.10 -20.97
CA VAL A 513 12.96 1.30 -20.16
C VAL A 513 12.71 2.47 -21.09
N VAL A 514 11.58 3.13 -20.90
CA VAL A 514 11.17 4.33 -21.63
C VAL A 514 11.20 5.49 -20.67
N PHE A 515 12.02 6.50 -20.95
CA PHE A 515 12.04 7.74 -20.21
C PHE A 515 11.24 8.81 -20.95
N ASP A 516 10.43 9.57 -20.21
CA ASP A 516 10.12 10.93 -20.64
C ASP A 516 11.37 11.82 -20.53
N LYS A 517 11.41 12.88 -21.33
CA LYS A 517 12.55 13.81 -21.30
C LYS A 517 12.41 14.81 -20.16
N THR A 518 11.29 15.52 -20.12
CA THR A 518 11.11 16.72 -19.29
C THR A 518 10.77 16.32 -17.85
N GLY A 519 11.48 16.89 -16.88
CA GLY A 519 11.27 16.57 -15.46
C GLY A 519 11.79 15.19 -15.01
N THR A 520 12.08 14.30 -15.96
CA THR A 520 12.61 12.95 -15.72
C THR A 520 14.12 12.88 -15.97
N LEU A 521 14.59 12.93 -17.23
CA LEU A 521 16.02 12.98 -17.54
C LEU A 521 16.61 14.38 -17.34
N THR A 522 15.75 15.40 -17.40
CA THR A 522 16.09 16.79 -17.16
C THR A 522 15.46 17.30 -15.87
N ARG A 523 15.98 18.44 -15.36
CA ARG A 523 15.46 19.11 -14.17
C ARG A 523 14.22 19.97 -14.44
N GLY A 524 13.81 20.15 -15.70
CA GLY A 524 12.75 21.11 -16.07
C GLY A 524 13.19 22.57 -15.90
N LEU A 525 14.50 22.80 -15.77
CA LEU A 525 15.11 24.10 -15.55
C LEU A 525 15.88 24.49 -16.80
N LEU A 526 15.44 25.57 -17.44
CA LEU A 526 16.13 26.14 -18.59
C LEU A 526 17.49 26.70 -18.15
N SER A 527 18.48 26.56 -19.01
CA SER A 527 19.83 27.09 -18.86
C SER A 527 20.31 27.65 -20.19
N LEU A 528 21.14 28.70 -20.15
CA LEU A 528 21.70 29.30 -21.36
C LEU A 528 22.84 28.42 -21.88
N ALA A 529 22.59 27.68 -22.96
CA ALA A 529 23.54 26.77 -23.58
C ALA A 529 24.44 27.48 -24.59
N GLY A 530 23.90 28.46 -25.31
CA GLY A 530 24.62 29.15 -26.38
C GLY A 530 24.15 30.58 -26.62
N VAL A 531 25.05 31.40 -27.14
CA VAL A 531 24.74 32.74 -27.64
C VAL A 531 25.35 32.85 -29.04
N HIS A 532 24.48 32.89 -30.05
CA HIS A 532 24.84 33.00 -31.45
C HIS A 532 24.68 34.45 -31.88
N LEU A 533 25.80 35.13 -32.16
CA LEU A 533 25.77 36.52 -32.62
C LEU A 533 25.39 36.58 -34.10
N LEU A 534 24.43 37.46 -34.42
CA LEU A 534 23.89 37.64 -35.78
C LEU A 534 24.28 39.00 -36.39
N GLY A 535 24.83 39.90 -35.57
CA GLY A 535 25.35 41.21 -35.98
C GLY A 535 26.78 41.44 -35.47
N THR A 536 27.24 42.69 -35.57
CA THR A 536 28.59 43.11 -35.13
C THR A 536 28.65 43.54 -33.66
N THR A 537 27.54 43.45 -32.94
CA THR A 537 27.47 43.84 -31.52
C THR A 537 28.21 42.85 -30.64
N ASP A 538 28.94 43.38 -29.64
CA ASP A 538 29.69 42.55 -28.69
C ASP A 538 28.78 41.61 -27.89
N ARG A 539 29.30 40.42 -27.55
CA ARG A 539 28.57 39.37 -26.83
C ARG A 539 28.04 39.86 -25.48
N GLN A 540 28.88 40.55 -24.70
CA GLN A 540 28.49 41.01 -23.38
C GLN A 540 27.38 42.05 -23.49
N ARG A 541 27.49 42.93 -24.49
CA ARG A 541 26.48 43.97 -24.74
C ARG A 541 25.11 43.37 -25.09
N VAL A 542 25.07 42.33 -25.92
CA VAL A 542 23.82 41.63 -26.26
C VAL A 542 23.21 40.97 -25.02
N LEU A 543 24.02 40.35 -24.17
CA LEU A 543 23.57 39.76 -22.91
C LEU A 543 23.02 40.83 -21.95
N ASP A 544 23.68 41.98 -21.81
CA ASP A 544 23.23 43.07 -20.96
C ASP A 544 21.87 43.63 -21.43
N ILE A 545 21.67 43.78 -22.75
CA ILE A 545 20.37 44.21 -23.32
C ILE A 545 19.29 43.16 -23.02
N ALA A 546 19.55 41.87 -23.30
CA ALA A 546 18.58 40.81 -23.08
C ALA A 546 18.23 40.65 -21.59
N ALA A 547 19.22 40.69 -20.70
CA ALA A 547 19.03 40.61 -19.27
C ALA A 547 18.24 41.80 -18.72
N SER A 548 18.49 43.00 -19.25
CA SER A 548 17.76 44.21 -18.84
C SER A 548 16.30 44.19 -19.29
N LEU A 549 16.02 43.71 -20.51
CA LEU A 549 14.65 43.49 -20.98
C LEU A 549 13.93 42.41 -20.17
N ALA A 550 14.65 41.37 -19.74
CA ALA A 550 14.10 40.19 -19.06
C ALA A 550 13.97 40.32 -17.53
N ARG A 551 14.56 41.35 -16.92
CA ARG A 551 14.75 41.48 -15.46
C ARG A 551 13.47 41.37 -14.65
N ASP A 552 12.39 42.03 -15.09
CA ASP A 552 11.13 42.11 -14.34
C ASP A 552 10.11 41.04 -14.77
N SER A 553 10.53 40.03 -15.54
CA SER A 553 9.64 38.96 -16.02
C SER A 553 9.84 37.66 -15.25
N GLU A 554 8.72 37.12 -14.77
CA GLU A 554 8.69 35.80 -14.10
C GLU A 554 8.74 34.63 -15.08
N HIS A 555 8.73 34.88 -16.40
CA HIS A 555 8.75 33.82 -17.40
C HIS A 555 10.06 33.01 -17.31
N PRO A 556 10.04 31.65 -17.35
CA PRO A 556 11.23 30.81 -17.15
C PRO A 556 12.42 31.18 -18.07
N VAL A 557 12.14 31.46 -19.35
CA VAL A 557 13.13 31.97 -20.32
C VAL A 557 13.76 33.30 -19.89
N ALA A 558 12.95 34.22 -19.37
CA ALA A 558 13.40 35.55 -18.97
C ALA A 558 14.28 35.48 -17.71
N ARG A 559 13.90 34.66 -16.72
CA ARG A 559 14.72 34.41 -15.53
C ARG A 559 16.14 33.94 -15.88
N VAL A 560 16.27 33.04 -16.86
CA VAL A 560 17.58 32.55 -17.30
C VAL A 560 18.40 33.69 -17.91
N LEU A 561 17.82 34.47 -18.82
CA LEU A 561 18.54 35.57 -19.48
C LEU A 561 18.91 36.70 -18.50
N ALA A 562 18.04 37.00 -17.53
CA ALA A 562 18.27 38.01 -16.50
C ALA A 562 19.52 37.72 -15.65
N LEU A 563 19.85 36.44 -15.44
CA LEU A 563 21.01 36.01 -14.65
C LEU A 563 22.36 36.10 -15.39
N HIS A 564 22.34 36.29 -16.72
CA HIS A 564 23.56 36.28 -17.55
C HIS A 564 24.00 37.66 -18.03
N GLY A 565 23.34 38.73 -17.56
CA GLY A 565 23.79 40.11 -17.77
C GLY A 565 24.88 40.50 -16.78
N GLY A 566 25.80 41.37 -17.20
CA GLY A 566 26.84 41.94 -16.35
C GLY A 566 26.35 43.21 -15.65
N ALA A 567 25.96 44.23 -16.42
CA ALA A 567 25.51 45.51 -15.89
C ALA A 567 24.05 45.81 -16.30
N PRO A 568 23.18 46.22 -15.36
CA PRO A 568 21.84 46.68 -15.70
C PRO A 568 21.88 47.90 -16.61
N LEU A 569 21.14 47.84 -17.72
CA LEU A 569 20.87 49.00 -18.56
C LEU A 569 19.47 49.53 -18.25
N PRO A 570 19.28 50.86 -18.17
CA PRO A 570 17.95 51.43 -18.01
C PRO A 570 17.10 51.11 -19.25
N VAL A 571 15.93 50.52 -19.02
CA VAL A 571 14.96 50.20 -20.07
C VAL A 571 13.76 51.14 -19.95
N GLU A 572 13.48 51.88 -21.01
CA GLU A 572 12.29 52.71 -21.13
C GLU A 572 11.18 51.96 -21.88
N ALA A 573 9.93 52.26 -21.53
CA ALA A 573 8.73 51.75 -22.22
C ALA A 573 8.69 50.21 -22.37
N LEU A 574 9.16 49.46 -21.37
CA LEU A 574 9.11 47.99 -21.35
C LEU A 574 7.66 47.49 -21.46
N ARG A 575 7.41 46.59 -22.41
CA ARG A 575 6.11 45.93 -22.62
C ARG A 575 6.31 44.44 -22.87
N SER A 576 5.61 43.62 -22.11
CA SER A 576 5.53 42.17 -22.35
C SER A 576 4.30 41.85 -23.21
N ARG A 577 4.48 41.03 -24.23
CA ARG A 577 3.42 40.50 -25.09
C ARG A 577 3.34 38.99 -24.89
N PRO A 578 2.33 38.49 -24.16
CA PRO A 578 2.16 37.06 -23.91
C PRO A 578 2.23 36.22 -25.19
N GLY A 579 2.97 35.12 -25.14
CA GLY A 579 3.18 34.21 -26.28
C GLY A 579 4.09 34.74 -27.40
N GLN A 580 4.61 35.97 -27.28
CA GLN A 580 5.47 36.59 -28.29
C GLN A 580 6.86 36.95 -27.75
N GLY A 581 6.92 37.77 -26.70
CA GLY A 581 8.18 38.28 -26.17
C GLY A 581 8.04 39.63 -25.46
N MET A 582 9.15 40.33 -25.29
CA MET A 582 9.27 41.61 -24.60
C MET A 582 9.85 42.67 -25.55
N GLU A 583 9.33 43.88 -25.51
CA GLU A 583 9.86 45.05 -26.22
C GLU A 583 10.20 46.17 -25.25
N GLY A 584 11.28 46.90 -25.50
CA GLY A 584 11.72 48.02 -24.68
C GLY A 584 12.73 48.90 -25.41
N VAL A 585 12.99 50.08 -24.88
CA VAL A 585 13.95 51.05 -25.43
C VAL A 585 15.16 51.12 -24.50
N VAL A 586 16.35 50.86 -25.04
CA VAL A 586 17.63 50.94 -24.31
C VAL A 586 18.51 51.94 -25.04
N GLU A 587 18.95 52.99 -24.34
CA GLU A 587 19.76 54.08 -24.91
C GLU A 587 19.15 54.71 -26.18
N GLY A 588 17.82 54.87 -26.20
CA GLY A 588 17.10 55.44 -27.33
C GLY A 588 16.87 54.49 -28.51
N VAL A 589 17.35 53.23 -28.45
CA VAL A 589 17.11 52.22 -29.48
C VAL A 589 16.07 51.21 -29.02
N ARG A 590 15.09 50.93 -29.87
CA ARG A 590 14.06 49.92 -29.60
C ARG A 590 14.58 48.51 -29.87
N TYR A 591 14.36 47.61 -28.91
CA TYR A 591 14.71 46.20 -29.00
C TYR A 591 13.50 45.30 -28.73
N ARG A 592 13.55 44.10 -29.32
CA ARG A 592 12.61 42.99 -29.06
C ARG A 592 13.36 41.72 -28.73
N LEU A 593 12.93 41.06 -27.66
CA LEU A 593 13.40 39.76 -27.19
C LEU A 593 12.23 38.77 -27.23
N GLY A 594 12.33 37.67 -27.97
CA GLY A 594 11.23 36.69 -28.04
C GLY A 594 11.32 35.70 -29.19
N ASN A 595 10.17 35.24 -29.67
CA ASN A 595 10.11 34.35 -30.82
C ASN A 595 10.50 35.08 -32.13
N ALA A 596 10.86 34.30 -33.16
CA ALA A 596 11.32 34.83 -34.44
C ALA A 596 10.31 35.80 -35.09
N ALA A 597 9.02 35.45 -35.14
CA ALA A 597 8.00 36.30 -35.75
C ALA A 597 7.87 37.68 -35.09
N PHE A 598 7.97 37.73 -33.76
CA PHE A 598 7.87 38.97 -32.99
C PHE A 598 9.06 39.91 -33.24
N VAL A 599 10.27 39.34 -33.27
CA VAL A 599 11.50 40.09 -33.53
C VAL A 599 11.59 40.54 -34.98
N ALA A 600 11.19 39.69 -35.94
CA ALA A 600 11.15 40.01 -37.36
C ALA A 600 10.29 41.24 -37.66
N GLY A 601 9.19 41.43 -36.91
CA GLY A 601 8.33 42.63 -37.03
C GLY A 601 9.00 43.95 -36.63
N LEU A 602 10.24 43.95 -36.12
CA LEU A 602 11.04 45.14 -35.86
C LEU A 602 12.36 45.14 -36.66
N ALA A 603 13.08 44.01 -36.63
CA ALA A 603 14.37 43.85 -37.28
C ALA A 603 14.29 43.75 -38.81
N GLY A 604 13.12 43.36 -39.35
CA GLY A 604 12.94 43.09 -40.77
C GLY A 604 13.64 41.80 -41.24
N GLY A 605 13.20 41.29 -42.39
CA GLY A 605 13.76 40.08 -42.98
C GLY A 605 13.37 38.77 -42.26
N GLU A 606 13.84 37.66 -42.81
CA GLU A 606 13.64 36.34 -42.23
C GLU A 606 14.66 36.10 -41.11
N ALA A 607 14.23 35.40 -40.04
CA ALA A 607 15.10 35.13 -38.91
C ALA A 607 16.29 34.26 -39.35
N PRO A 608 17.53 34.70 -39.12
CA PRO A 608 18.69 33.84 -39.34
C PRO A 608 18.53 32.57 -38.49
N GLN A 609 18.73 31.42 -39.11
CA GLN A 609 18.80 30.14 -38.42
C GLN A 609 20.28 29.76 -38.27
N PRO A 610 20.89 29.99 -37.08
CA PRO A 610 22.21 29.46 -36.80
C PRO A 610 22.31 27.97 -37.10
N GLU A 611 23.37 27.55 -37.79
CA GLU A 611 23.64 26.15 -38.05
C GLU A 611 23.87 25.40 -36.73
N GLY A 612 23.25 24.22 -36.59
CA GLY A 612 23.46 23.37 -35.41
C GLY A 612 22.68 23.74 -34.15
N LEU A 613 21.67 24.62 -34.24
CA LEU A 613 20.71 24.86 -33.15
C LEU A 613 20.02 23.56 -32.72
N ARG A 614 20.21 23.15 -31.47
CA ARG A 614 19.60 21.95 -30.88
C ARG A 614 18.67 22.25 -29.71
N GLY A 615 18.77 23.45 -29.13
CA GLY A 615 17.92 23.93 -28.04
C GLY A 615 16.71 24.75 -28.49
N THR A 616 16.04 25.35 -27.51
CA THR A 616 14.97 26.32 -27.73
C THR A 616 15.57 27.69 -28.05
N PRO A 617 15.36 28.22 -29.27
CA PRO A 617 15.90 29.52 -29.66
C PRO A 617 15.05 30.69 -29.13
N VAL A 618 15.72 31.73 -28.67
CA VAL A 618 15.14 33.03 -28.30
C VAL A 618 15.92 34.11 -29.01
N TRP A 619 15.25 34.95 -29.80
CA TRP A 619 15.91 35.95 -30.62
C TRP A 619 15.90 37.33 -29.97
N LEU A 620 16.95 38.09 -30.24
CA LEU A 620 17.06 39.52 -29.95
C LEU A 620 17.30 40.28 -31.25
N GLY A 621 16.52 41.34 -31.47
CA GLY A 621 16.67 42.24 -32.61
C GLY A 621 16.27 43.66 -32.26
N GLY A 622 16.76 44.62 -33.05
CA GLY A 622 16.41 46.03 -32.95
C GLY A 622 16.11 46.62 -34.32
N GLU A 623 15.92 47.93 -34.40
CA GLU A 623 15.60 48.63 -35.66
C GLU A 623 16.69 48.49 -36.74
N GLN A 624 17.91 48.15 -36.34
CA GLN A 624 19.07 47.98 -37.23
C GLN A 624 19.27 46.54 -37.72
N GLY A 625 18.41 45.60 -37.30
CA GLY A 625 18.46 44.19 -37.71
C GLY A 625 18.53 43.21 -36.52
N TRP A 626 18.89 41.96 -36.84
CA TRP A 626 19.02 40.86 -35.87
C TRP A 626 20.33 40.96 -35.10
N LEU A 627 20.29 40.87 -33.76
CA LEU A 627 21.48 40.97 -32.91
C LEU A 627 22.01 39.60 -32.49
N ALA A 628 21.15 38.74 -31.96
CA ALA A 628 21.56 37.42 -31.48
C ALA A 628 20.41 36.42 -31.41
N CYS A 629 20.79 35.15 -31.34
CA CYS A 629 19.92 34.04 -30.94
C CYS A 629 20.52 33.39 -29.68
N PHE A 630 19.76 33.38 -28.60
CA PHE A 630 20.05 32.66 -27.38
C PHE A 630 19.50 31.25 -27.47
N GLU A 631 20.36 30.27 -27.24
CA GLU A 631 19.99 28.87 -27.24
C GLU A 631 19.82 28.39 -25.81
N LEU A 632 18.59 27.98 -25.48
CA LEU A 632 18.22 27.51 -24.15
C LEU A 632 18.04 26.00 -24.15
N HIS A 633 18.70 25.32 -23.23
CA HIS A 633 18.57 23.88 -23.02
C HIS A 633 17.98 23.61 -21.65
N ASP A 634 17.21 22.54 -21.56
CA ASP A 634 16.79 22.02 -20.28
C ASP A 634 17.96 21.25 -19.65
N ARG A 635 18.33 21.59 -18.42
CA ARG A 635 19.51 21.03 -17.77
C ARG A 635 19.27 19.55 -17.45
N LEU A 636 20.20 18.69 -17.85
CA LEU A 636 20.20 17.28 -17.46
C LEU A 636 20.30 17.12 -15.94
N ARG A 637 19.68 16.07 -15.39
CA ARG A 637 19.97 15.68 -14.01
C ARG A 637 21.41 15.18 -13.92
N ASP A 638 22.08 15.47 -12.81
CA ASP A 638 23.50 15.17 -12.65
C ASP A 638 23.76 13.65 -12.61
N ASP A 639 22.76 12.86 -12.22
CA ASP A 639 22.78 11.40 -12.12
C ASP A 639 22.21 10.67 -13.37
N ALA A 640 21.65 11.40 -14.35
CA ALA A 640 20.99 10.80 -15.51
C ALA A 640 21.93 9.92 -16.35
N ALA A 641 23.16 10.39 -16.60
CA ALA A 641 24.14 9.67 -17.41
C ALA A 641 24.56 8.34 -16.75
N GLU A 642 24.79 8.36 -15.43
CA GLU A 642 25.13 7.15 -14.67
C GLU A 642 23.96 6.16 -14.68
N ALA A 643 22.72 6.64 -14.44
CA ALA A 643 21.53 5.82 -14.42
C ALA A 643 21.33 5.09 -15.76
N VAL A 644 21.40 5.80 -16.88
CA VAL A 644 21.26 5.22 -18.23
C VAL A 644 22.33 4.18 -18.51
N ALA A 645 23.60 4.49 -18.20
CA ALA A 645 24.71 3.56 -18.41
C ALA A 645 24.54 2.27 -17.59
N ARG A 646 24.06 2.37 -16.35
CA ARG A 646 23.80 1.21 -15.49
C ARG A 646 22.63 0.37 -16.00
N LEU A 647 21.57 0.98 -16.52
CA LEU A 647 20.45 0.26 -17.12
C LEU A 647 20.88 -0.50 -18.38
N GLN A 648 21.67 0.14 -19.25
CA GLN A 648 22.23 -0.50 -20.44
C GLN A 648 23.17 -1.66 -20.07
N ALA A 649 23.98 -1.52 -19.01
CA ALA A 649 24.86 -2.58 -18.51
C ALA A 649 24.10 -3.79 -17.94
N LEU A 650 22.86 -3.58 -17.48
CA LEU A 650 21.95 -4.66 -17.09
C LEU A 650 21.28 -5.36 -18.30
N GLY A 651 21.60 -4.93 -19.52
CA GLY A 651 21.03 -5.47 -20.76
C GLY A 651 19.66 -4.89 -21.12
N MET A 652 19.20 -3.84 -20.42
CA MET A 652 17.95 -3.17 -20.76
C MET A 652 18.15 -2.22 -21.94
N ARG A 653 17.16 -2.19 -22.83
CA ARG A 653 17.13 -1.25 -23.95
C ARG A 653 16.39 0.03 -23.52
N VAL A 654 17.09 1.15 -23.62
CA VAL A 654 16.64 2.46 -23.12
C VAL A 654 16.09 3.29 -24.28
N HIS A 655 14.92 3.90 -24.09
CA HIS A 655 14.24 4.76 -25.06
C HIS A 655 13.95 6.14 -24.46
N ILE A 656 13.91 7.19 -25.30
CA ILE A 656 13.36 8.50 -24.93
C ILE A 656 12.11 8.79 -25.76
N PHE A 657 10.96 8.99 -25.12
CA PHE A 657 9.73 9.44 -25.79
C PHE A 657 9.31 10.81 -25.25
N SER A 658 9.34 11.83 -26.09
CA SER A 658 9.03 13.21 -25.68
C SER A 658 8.15 13.95 -26.68
N GLY A 659 7.39 14.92 -26.17
CA GLY A 659 6.63 15.88 -26.98
C GLY A 659 7.49 17.01 -27.56
N ASP A 660 8.75 17.11 -27.14
CA ASP A 660 9.66 18.19 -27.52
C ASP A 660 10.11 18.11 -28.99
N ALA A 661 10.74 19.19 -29.44
CA ALA A 661 11.31 19.27 -30.78
C ALA A 661 12.44 18.24 -30.98
N PRO A 662 12.63 17.69 -32.20
CA PRO A 662 13.63 16.65 -32.48
C PRO A 662 15.06 17.05 -32.07
N GLY A 663 15.46 18.31 -32.26
CA GLY A 663 16.79 18.79 -31.87
C GLY A 663 17.04 18.67 -30.36
N ALA A 664 16.05 19.01 -29.54
CA ALA A 664 16.16 18.98 -28.08
C ALA A 664 16.23 17.54 -27.56
N VAL A 665 15.42 16.63 -28.14
CA VAL A 665 15.45 15.20 -27.79
C VAL A 665 16.76 14.56 -28.24
N ALA A 666 17.22 14.85 -29.46
CA ALA A 666 18.48 14.32 -29.99
C ALA A 666 19.70 14.76 -29.17
N ALA A 667 19.73 16.01 -28.69
CA ALA A 667 20.81 16.49 -27.83
C ALA A 667 20.89 15.72 -26.51
N VAL A 668 19.75 15.48 -25.85
CA VAL A 668 19.68 14.65 -24.64
C VAL A 668 20.07 13.20 -24.92
N ALA A 669 19.56 12.64 -26.03
CA ALA A 669 19.86 11.27 -26.44
C ALA A 669 21.36 11.06 -26.68
N GLU A 670 22.02 11.98 -27.39
CA GLU A 670 23.45 11.92 -27.67
C GLU A 670 24.28 12.09 -26.39
N ALA A 671 23.92 13.05 -25.52
CA ALA A 671 24.60 13.27 -24.24
C ALA A 671 24.53 12.05 -23.31
N LEU A 672 23.46 11.26 -23.39
CA LEU A 672 23.23 10.08 -22.56
C LEU A 672 23.57 8.75 -23.27
N GLY A 673 23.98 8.78 -24.54
CA GLY A 673 24.27 7.57 -25.32
C GLY A 673 23.04 6.70 -25.59
N ILE A 674 21.86 7.30 -25.79
CA ILE A 674 20.61 6.60 -26.07
C ILE A 674 20.33 6.61 -27.58
N ALA A 675 20.32 5.42 -28.19
CA ALA A 675 20.11 5.28 -29.64
C ALA A 675 18.64 5.38 -30.06
N ASP A 676 17.72 4.87 -29.23
CA ASP A 676 16.30 4.80 -29.55
C ASP A 676 15.56 6.00 -28.94
N TRP A 677 15.10 6.94 -29.77
CA TRP A 677 14.33 8.09 -29.29
C TRP A 677 13.27 8.52 -30.30
N ALA A 678 12.22 9.17 -29.80
CA ALA A 678 11.14 9.74 -30.59
C ALA A 678 10.70 11.09 -30.01
N ALA A 679 10.48 12.05 -30.90
CA ALA A 679 10.16 13.44 -30.59
C ALA A 679 8.79 13.84 -31.16
N ARG A 680 8.24 14.98 -30.71
CA ARG A 680 6.90 15.48 -31.07
C ARG A 680 5.76 14.48 -30.86
N LEU A 681 5.90 13.59 -29.88
CA LEU A 681 4.85 12.63 -29.55
C LEU A 681 3.77 13.26 -28.68
N ARG A 682 2.51 13.11 -29.07
CA ARG A 682 1.36 13.34 -28.19
C ARG A 682 1.23 12.20 -27.16
N PRO A 683 0.55 12.42 -26.01
CA PRO A 683 0.38 11.39 -25.00
C PRO A 683 -0.19 10.06 -25.54
N GLU A 684 -1.16 10.11 -26.46
CA GLU A 684 -1.75 8.92 -27.08
C GLU A 684 -0.74 8.16 -27.96
N GLU A 685 0.13 8.91 -28.66
CA GLU A 685 1.16 8.35 -29.54
C GLU A 685 2.29 7.72 -28.73
N LYS A 686 2.68 8.33 -27.58
CA LYS A 686 3.60 7.72 -26.61
C LYS A 686 3.04 6.37 -26.12
N LEU A 687 1.78 6.34 -25.71
CA LEU A 687 1.11 5.12 -25.24
C LEU A 687 1.04 4.04 -26.34
N GLN A 688 0.75 4.43 -27.58
CA GLN A 688 0.73 3.50 -28.71
C GLN A 688 2.10 2.86 -28.92
N ARG A 689 3.19 3.66 -28.83
CA ARG A 689 4.56 3.16 -28.92
C ARG A 689 4.91 2.16 -27.82
N VAL A 690 4.50 2.45 -26.59
CA VAL A 690 4.64 1.51 -25.46
C VAL A 690 3.89 0.21 -25.76
N ARG A 691 2.64 0.29 -26.24
CA ARG A 691 1.84 -0.89 -26.62
C ARG A 691 2.46 -1.68 -27.78
N GLU A 692 3.11 -1.03 -28.73
CA GLU A 692 3.84 -1.69 -29.82
C GLU A 692 4.99 -2.55 -29.26
N LEU A 693 5.77 -2.01 -28.30
CA LEU A 693 6.81 -2.78 -27.61
C LEU A 693 6.21 -3.98 -26.86
N GLN A 694 5.14 -3.74 -26.10
CA GLN A 694 4.43 -4.80 -25.37
C GLN A 694 3.88 -5.90 -26.28
N SER A 695 3.33 -5.54 -27.45
CA SER A 695 2.78 -6.48 -28.42
C SER A 695 3.84 -7.42 -29.01
N ARG A 696 5.11 -7.02 -28.98
CA ARG A 696 6.26 -7.83 -29.39
C ARG A 696 6.78 -8.75 -28.28
N GLY A 697 6.11 -8.77 -27.13
CA GLY A 697 6.46 -9.60 -25.97
C GLY A 697 7.41 -8.95 -24.98
N HIS A 698 7.81 -7.69 -25.20
CA HIS A 698 8.66 -6.97 -24.26
C HIS A 698 7.89 -6.51 -23.02
N ARG A 699 8.62 -6.32 -21.92
CA ARG A 699 8.11 -5.80 -20.66
C ARG A 699 8.68 -4.41 -20.43
N VAL A 700 7.77 -3.42 -20.43
CA VAL A 700 8.14 -2.01 -20.53
C VAL A 700 7.99 -1.31 -19.19
N ILE A 701 9.09 -0.71 -18.73
CA ILE A 701 9.11 0.27 -17.64
C ILE A 701 8.97 1.66 -18.26
N MET A 702 7.94 2.42 -17.88
CA MET A 702 7.80 3.84 -18.23
C MET A 702 8.20 4.70 -17.03
N VAL A 703 9.10 5.65 -17.23
CA VAL A 703 9.55 6.62 -16.22
C VAL A 703 9.12 8.02 -16.65
N GLY A 704 8.38 8.73 -15.82
CA GLY A 704 7.82 10.04 -16.16
C GLY A 704 7.50 10.91 -14.95
N ASP A 705 7.08 12.16 -15.19
CA ASP A 705 6.76 13.15 -14.16
C ASP A 705 5.34 13.03 -13.57
N GLY A 706 4.54 12.04 -14.00
CA GLY A 706 3.21 11.77 -13.45
C GLY A 706 2.08 12.61 -14.05
N VAL A 707 2.28 13.92 -14.21
CA VAL A 707 1.21 14.87 -14.57
C VAL A 707 0.87 14.82 -16.07
N ASN A 708 1.87 14.95 -16.94
CA ASN A 708 1.65 15.00 -18.39
C ASN A 708 1.61 13.60 -19.02
N ASP A 709 2.19 12.61 -18.33
CA ASP A 709 2.34 11.24 -18.80
C ASP A 709 1.38 10.24 -18.16
N ALA A 710 0.39 10.70 -17.37
CA ALA A 710 -0.56 9.82 -16.68
C ALA A 710 -1.18 8.72 -17.57
N PRO A 711 -1.63 8.99 -18.81
CA PRO A 711 -2.18 7.95 -19.69
C PRO A 711 -1.14 6.92 -20.13
N VAL A 712 0.11 7.35 -20.34
CA VAL A 712 1.22 6.48 -20.77
C VAL A 712 1.70 5.63 -19.61
N LEU A 713 1.87 6.24 -18.43
CA LEU A 713 2.20 5.56 -17.19
C LEU A 713 1.14 4.50 -16.87
N ALA A 714 -0.15 4.81 -16.97
CA ALA A 714 -1.22 3.85 -16.73
C ALA A 714 -1.24 2.65 -17.70
N GLY A 715 -0.66 2.80 -18.89
CA GLY A 715 -0.63 1.75 -19.92
C GLY A 715 0.64 0.90 -19.97
N ALA A 716 1.70 1.28 -19.24
CA ALA A 716 2.94 0.51 -19.16
C ALA A 716 2.78 -0.74 -18.26
N ASP A 717 3.69 -1.72 -18.39
CA ASP A 717 3.70 -2.88 -17.49
C ASP A 717 4.16 -2.49 -16.08
N VAL A 718 5.12 -1.57 -16.01
CA VAL A 718 5.54 -0.89 -14.78
C VAL A 718 5.69 0.59 -15.06
N SER A 719 5.26 1.40 -14.11
CA SER A 719 5.33 2.85 -14.19
C SER A 719 6.09 3.39 -12.98
N VAL A 720 7.04 4.28 -13.22
CA VAL A 720 7.82 4.97 -12.20
C VAL A 720 7.55 6.45 -12.37
N ALA A 721 6.85 7.03 -11.40
CA ALA A 721 6.62 8.47 -11.35
C ALA A 721 7.71 9.14 -10.51
N MET A 722 8.20 10.28 -10.96
CA MET A 722 9.16 11.11 -10.22
C MET A 722 8.45 11.81 -9.04
N GLY A 723 9.08 11.90 -7.87
CA GLY A 723 8.43 12.39 -6.63
C GLY A 723 8.00 13.86 -6.61
N GLN A 724 8.28 14.63 -7.67
CA GLN A 724 7.84 16.03 -7.80
C GLN A 724 6.48 16.17 -8.53
N GLY A 725 5.86 15.07 -8.99
CA GLY A 725 4.59 15.11 -9.72
C GLY A 725 3.66 13.93 -9.47
#